data_AF-A0A7C2D126-F1
#
_entry.id   AF-A0A7C2D126-F1
#
_cell.length_a   1.000
_cell.length_b   1.000
_cell.length_c   1.000
_cell.angle_alpha   90.00
_cell.angle_beta   90.00
_cell.angle_gamma   90.00
#
_symmetry.space_group_name_H-M   'P 1'
#
loop_
_entity.id
_entity.type
_entity.pdbx_description
1 polymer ?
#
loop_
_entity_poly.entity_id
_entity_poly.type
_entity_poly.pdbx_seq_one_letter_code
_entity_poly.pdbx_strand_id
1 'polypeptide(L)'
;MTGYHIGYLYVPEWWRFEERQKQTQRLVLMAVFRVAHGLLSLALLIYLIVLAVRREALLLRVGGLIGSLLALLFVVTGLNFATLWWLRYDPAQPIGTFLAFTFVALLFGGLIQGFQGGLFALIGEQLSRDDPPAGTPLSVLVRPTFWKTKEAIIALLVGFCLGMAHLGYVTVFYWLGRKVGIWTPLTIPYTDAVVTPLPFLVPLFDGMQPALMEEMFFRLAAPYLLWRWTKRWWLSAIVPGIVWAFLHVGYPPEPAFIRGLELTIVAIVYAWTMQRYGFLAPVIAHYTYNATLTAQLLLRADEPFLRLSGFIAVGGLLLLFFPATVTFLRHRRLPSAAEVPPLAPTPVPQPVLEPVPYAVYQPIGRKTWLALVALSALGFASGFFPDQHFNSVALMEVNRKEAIAIATAFLRQKGMPTDRYRIAARLVADVDEDDDEAAYLLEHAGRETLYRFWREEQSPVYWEVRFFRPLEREEWEVTVNPQGRVMHFSHLLPEEAKGAKLARKEAIQIAETFLNREWGESLNEWRLVEADHFDRPNRRDWRFIYEHKTRRIGDAPLRMQVMVKGKEVEGVWGWWEVPEAWKFEREQFEAWTSLVAIYLLVLLVVAGIFVAFYEWREGTTGFRLPLGLKVSLPFTFLAALQMLNWTANIWSLYPTSLPPIAWLFIMVLLGMLLLALIALIVTVFVGGFEPNWIAKRLPEMVPLSVWLSRGRNNPELASTALCHPAAFRDAIAFGYLASFASWHLFNETQLNALLLRGSWLPFLDYLAWTAWVTLLLLLFGIAFAGTYRRYIRTPQRLFILLLLLLPVGLIGTHSATEALREFAEWTAGLFITAALLYWLGRFVLRHNLYAWALGLALPMLLSISVQLLQAPDVFWKAQAIPLLALYASPALWWLWRQRSG
;
A
#
# COMPACT_ATOMS: atom_id res chain seq x y z
N MET A 1 -44.89 -8.95 11.92
CA MET A 1 -44.46 -7.73 11.22
C MET A 1 -43.59 -6.92 12.16
N THR A 2 -42.27 -7.00 12.04
CA THR A 2 -41.36 -6.04 12.67
C THR A 2 -40.41 -5.53 11.60
N GLY A 3 -41.00 -5.00 10.52
CA GLY A 3 -40.25 -4.24 9.52
C GLY A 3 -40.15 -2.82 10.02
N TYR A 4 -38.95 -2.39 10.41
CA TYR A 4 -38.69 -0.97 10.65
C TYR A 4 -38.93 -0.22 9.34
N HIS A 5 -39.81 0.80 9.38
CA HIS A 5 -39.93 1.73 8.26
C HIS A 5 -38.68 2.63 8.25
N ILE A 6 -37.76 2.38 7.32
CA ILE A 6 -36.62 3.25 7.08
C ILE A 6 -37.08 4.30 6.06
N GLY A 7 -37.39 5.50 6.55
CA GLY A 7 -37.55 6.67 5.68
C GLY A 7 -36.17 7.15 5.22
N TYR A 8 -35.96 7.30 3.93
CA TYR A 8 -34.74 7.87 3.37
C TYR A 8 -35.06 9.00 2.39
N LEU A 9 -34.16 9.98 2.31
CA LEU A 9 -34.22 11.01 1.29
C LEU A 9 -33.72 10.44 -0.03
N TYR A 10 -34.60 10.31 -1.03
CA TYR A 10 -34.19 9.92 -2.37
C TYR A 10 -33.37 11.04 -3.01
N VAL A 11 -32.07 10.79 -3.23
CA VAL A 11 -31.17 11.71 -3.92
C VAL A 11 -31.01 11.25 -5.37
N PRO A 12 -31.46 12.05 -6.36
CA PRO A 12 -31.34 11.69 -7.76
C PRO A 12 -29.90 11.38 -8.17
N GLU A 13 -29.72 10.39 -9.02
CA GLU A 13 -28.44 9.98 -9.57
C GLU A 13 -27.76 11.11 -10.36
N TRP A 14 -28.52 11.94 -11.09
CA TRP A 14 -27.98 13.10 -11.81
C TRP A 14 -27.31 14.08 -10.84
N TRP A 15 -27.94 14.34 -9.69
CA TRP A 15 -27.38 15.21 -8.66
C TRP A 15 -26.15 14.57 -8.02
N ARG A 16 -26.19 13.25 -7.74
CA ARG A 16 -25.00 12.50 -7.26
C ARG A 16 -23.86 12.50 -8.27
N PHE A 17 -24.15 12.49 -9.57
CA PHE A 17 -23.14 12.59 -10.62
C PHE A 17 -22.52 13.98 -10.66
N GLU A 18 -23.32 15.05 -10.61
CA GLU A 18 -22.82 16.43 -10.51
C GLU A 18 -22.02 16.68 -9.23
N GLU A 19 -22.50 16.19 -8.07
CA GLU A 19 -21.75 16.31 -6.82
C GLU A 19 -20.46 15.48 -6.87
N ARG A 20 -20.48 14.29 -7.49
CA ARG A 20 -19.25 13.53 -7.77
C ARG A 20 -18.30 14.31 -8.67
N GLN A 21 -18.79 15.03 -9.69
CA GLN A 21 -17.94 15.90 -10.52
C GLN A 21 -17.28 17.00 -9.67
N LYS A 22 -18.04 17.70 -8.82
CA LYS A 22 -17.52 18.74 -7.91
C LYS A 22 -16.52 18.17 -6.89
N GLN A 23 -16.87 17.08 -6.22
CA GLN A 23 -15.98 16.35 -5.32
C GLN A 23 -14.71 15.95 -6.05
N THR A 24 -14.80 15.49 -7.29
CA THR A 24 -13.62 15.09 -8.02
C THR A 24 -12.76 16.28 -8.44
N GLN A 25 -13.34 17.43 -8.80
CA GLN A 25 -12.58 18.67 -8.99
C GLN A 25 -11.82 19.07 -7.72
N ARG A 26 -12.45 18.97 -6.55
CA ARG A 26 -11.79 19.15 -5.24
C ARG A 26 -10.64 18.16 -5.06
N LEU A 27 -10.85 16.88 -5.38
CA LEU A 27 -9.82 15.83 -5.29
C LEU A 27 -8.65 16.08 -6.25
N VAL A 28 -8.91 16.52 -7.49
CA VAL A 28 -7.86 16.87 -8.48
C VAL A 28 -7.03 18.03 -7.96
N LEU A 29 -7.68 19.09 -7.48
CA LEU A 29 -6.97 20.24 -6.89
C LEU A 29 -6.14 19.78 -5.68
N MET A 30 -6.74 19.02 -4.76
CA MET A 30 -6.03 18.47 -3.61
C MET A 30 -4.88 17.56 -4.04
N ALA A 31 -5.01 16.77 -5.11
CA ALA A 31 -3.97 15.89 -5.61
C ALA A 31 -2.71 16.66 -6.04
N VAL A 32 -2.86 17.83 -6.68
CA VAL A 32 -1.73 18.72 -7.01
C VAL A 32 -0.94 19.07 -5.75
N PHE A 33 -1.62 19.44 -4.67
CA PHE A 33 -0.98 19.82 -3.42
C PHE A 33 -0.52 18.62 -2.58
N ARG A 34 -1.15 17.44 -2.72
CA ARG A 34 -0.63 16.17 -2.19
C ARG A 34 0.70 15.79 -2.84
N VAL A 35 0.86 16.01 -4.14
CA VAL A 35 2.15 15.82 -4.82
C VAL A 35 3.18 16.80 -4.24
N ALA A 36 2.84 18.08 -4.11
CA ALA A 36 3.75 19.07 -3.50
C ALA A 36 4.14 18.70 -2.06
N HIS A 37 3.18 18.26 -1.23
CA HIS A 37 3.42 17.75 0.12
C HIS A 37 4.29 16.49 0.13
N GLY A 38 4.05 15.56 -0.80
CA GLY A 38 4.86 14.36 -0.99
C GLY A 38 6.30 14.69 -1.35
N LEU A 39 6.52 15.66 -2.25
CA LEU A 39 7.85 16.14 -2.63
C LEU A 39 8.57 16.81 -1.45
N LEU A 40 7.89 17.61 -0.64
CA LEU A 40 8.45 18.19 0.59
C LEU A 40 8.82 17.11 1.62
N SER A 41 7.92 16.15 1.84
CA SER A 41 8.14 15.02 2.75
C SER A 41 9.34 14.19 2.31
N LEU A 42 9.45 13.95 1.00
CA LEU A 42 10.55 13.24 0.39
C LEU A 42 11.87 14.00 0.52
N ALA A 43 11.87 15.31 0.30
CA ALA A 43 13.04 16.15 0.48
C ALA A 43 13.53 16.14 1.94
N LEU A 44 12.61 16.15 2.92
CA LEU A 44 12.93 16.01 4.34
C LEU A 44 13.48 14.62 4.67
N LEU A 45 12.90 13.56 4.10
CA LEU A 45 13.41 12.19 4.25
C LEU A 45 14.82 12.06 3.66
N ILE A 46 15.06 12.56 2.45
CA ILE A 46 16.40 12.59 1.83
C ILE A 46 17.37 13.37 2.71
N TYR A 47 16.95 14.52 3.23
CA TYR A 47 17.78 15.31 4.14
C TYR A 47 18.16 14.52 5.40
N LEU A 48 17.20 13.86 6.06
CA LEU A 48 17.47 12.99 7.21
C LEU A 48 18.43 11.85 6.84
N ILE A 49 18.21 11.21 5.70
CA ILE A 49 19.11 10.16 5.20
C ILE A 49 20.53 10.73 5.05
N VAL A 50 20.68 11.91 4.46
CA VAL A 50 21.99 12.59 4.33
C VAL A 50 22.62 12.85 5.69
N LEU A 51 21.86 13.32 6.69
CA LEU A 51 22.35 13.52 8.05
C LEU A 51 22.80 12.21 8.70
N ALA A 52 21.99 11.15 8.58
CA ALA A 52 22.29 9.83 9.10
C ALA A 52 23.55 9.26 8.44
N VAL A 53 23.69 9.42 7.12
CA VAL A 53 24.86 9.03 6.33
C VAL A 53 26.11 9.79 6.75
N ARG A 54 26.00 11.11 6.94
CA ARG A 54 27.08 11.97 7.42
C ARG A 54 27.41 11.74 8.89
N ARG A 55 26.60 10.95 9.60
CA ARG A 55 26.69 10.70 11.05
C ARG A 55 26.71 12.00 11.84
N GLU A 56 25.90 12.96 11.40
CA GLU A 56 25.71 14.18 12.16
C GLU A 56 25.08 13.87 13.53
N ALA A 57 25.44 14.64 14.55
CA ALA A 57 24.92 14.44 15.90
C ALA A 57 23.44 14.85 15.97
N LEU A 58 22.56 13.85 15.93
CA LEU A 58 21.11 14.00 15.93
C LEU A 58 20.54 14.10 17.35
N LEU A 59 19.56 14.98 17.55
CA LEU A 59 18.83 15.14 18.82
C LEU A 59 17.70 14.11 18.97
N LEU A 60 18.05 12.82 18.96
CA LEU A 60 17.08 11.72 19.04
C LEU A 60 16.17 11.79 20.28
N ARG A 61 16.64 12.39 21.38
CA ARG A 61 15.83 12.59 22.59
C ARG A 61 14.66 13.55 22.36
N VAL A 62 14.84 14.60 21.56
CA VAL A 62 13.76 15.56 21.23
C VAL A 62 12.69 14.85 20.42
N GLY A 63 13.09 14.16 19.35
CA GLY A 63 12.18 13.36 18.54
C GLY A 63 11.48 12.25 19.35
N GLY A 64 12.23 11.54 20.20
CA GLY A 64 11.69 10.47 21.04
C GLY A 64 10.66 10.96 22.06
N LEU A 65 10.87 12.11 22.71
CA LEU A 65 9.91 12.68 23.67
C LEU A 65 8.61 13.12 22.99
N ILE A 66 8.71 13.88 21.89
CA ILE A 66 7.53 14.35 21.15
C ILE A 66 6.78 13.17 20.52
N GLY A 67 7.52 12.21 19.93
CA GLY A 67 6.95 11.01 19.37
C GLY A 67 6.25 10.13 20.42
N SER A 68 6.86 9.96 21.60
CA SER A 68 6.24 9.19 22.69
C SER A 68 4.96 9.87 23.20
N LEU A 69 4.95 11.21 23.29
CA LEU A 69 3.74 11.96 23.66
C LEU A 69 2.61 11.72 22.67
N LEU A 70 2.88 11.80 21.36
CA LEU A 70 1.87 11.58 20.32
C LEU A 70 1.38 10.13 20.27
N ALA A 71 2.29 9.16 20.41
CA ALA A 71 1.93 7.75 20.52
C ALA A 71 1.03 7.50 21.73
N LEU A 72 1.38 8.06 22.89
CA LEU A 72 0.58 7.93 24.11
C LEU A 72 -0.80 8.57 23.94
N LEU A 73 -0.86 9.79 23.39
CA LEU A 73 -2.13 10.48 23.13
C LEU A 73 -3.03 9.69 22.17
N PHE A 74 -2.45 9.09 21.12
CA PHE A 74 -3.19 8.23 20.19
C PHE A 74 -3.75 6.99 20.91
N VAL A 75 -2.91 6.28 21.67
CA VAL A 75 -3.33 5.06 22.38
C VAL A 75 -4.40 5.36 23.43
N VAL A 76 -4.20 6.39 24.25
CA VAL A 76 -5.16 6.80 25.29
C VAL A 76 -6.51 7.19 24.67
N THR A 77 -6.49 7.92 23.55
CA THR A 77 -7.72 8.32 22.86
C THR A 77 -8.41 7.13 22.21
N GLY A 78 -7.67 6.21 21.59
CA GLY A 78 -8.28 5.00 21.02
C GLY A 78 -8.85 4.08 22.09
N LEU A 79 -8.23 3.99 23.26
CA LEU A 79 -8.82 3.30 24.43
C LEU A 79 -10.10 4.00 24.92
N ASN A 80 -10.17 5.33 24.83
CA ASN A 80 -11.39 6.07 25.14
C ASN A 80 -12.55 5.72 24.18
N PHE A 81 -12.24 5.25 22.97
CA PHE A 81 -13.23 4.74 22.01
C PHE A 81 -13.55 3.24 22.16
N ALA A 82 -13.06 2.57 23.20
CA ALA A 82 -13.24 1.12 23.38
C ALA A 82 -14.71 0.67 23.42
N THR A 83 -15.62 1.54 23.88
CA THR A 83 -17.07 1.27 23.88
C THR A 83 -17.63 1.11 22.47
N LEU A 84 -17.06 1.80 21.47
CA LEU A 84 -17.50 1.76 20.07
C LEU A 84 -16.93 0.58 19.28
N TRP A 85 -15.92 -0.12 19.81
CA TRP A 85 -15.33 -1.26 19.13
C TRP A 85 -16.41 -2.32 18.82
N TRP A 86 -17.33 -2.56 19.76
CA TRP A 86 -18.42 -3.51 19.60
C TRP A 86 -19.40 -3.20 18.45
N LEU A 87 -19.47 -1.95 17.97
CA LEU A 87 -20.28 -1.60 16.80
C LEU A 87 -19.68 -2.12 15.49
N ARG A 88 -18.39 -2.46 15.51
CA ARG A 88 -17.65 -3.03 14.37
C ARG A 88 -17.25 -4.48 14.62
N TYR A 89 -17.76 -5.08 15.70
CA TYR A 89 -17.49 -6.48 16.02
C TYR A 89 -18.25 -7.37 15.06
N ASP A 90 -17.50 -8.20 14.32
CA ASP A 90 -18.05 -9.27 13.52
C ASP A 90 -18.35 -10.47 14.43
N PRO A 91 -19.62 -10.90 14.56
CA PRO A 91 -19.97 -12.06 15.38
C PRO A 91 -19.30 -13.37 14.94
N ALA A 92 -18.84 -13.48 13.69
CA ALA A 92 -18.05 -14.63 13.23
C ALA A 92 -16.68 -14.69 13.93
N GLN A 93 -16.10 -13.53 14.28
CA GLN A 93 -14.80 -13.48 14.93
C GLN A 93 -14.89 -13.82 16.43
N PRO A 94 -14.00 -14.67 16.98
CA PRO A 94 -13.94 -14.89 18.42
C PRO A 94 -13.53 -13.61 19.17
N ILE A 95 -14.25 -13.29 20.25
CA ILE A 95 -14.09 -12.03 21.01
C ILE A 95 -12.63 -11.76 21.40
N GLY A 96 -11.90 -12.80 21.85
CA GLY A 96 -10.49 -12.68 22.21
C GLY A 96 -9.62 -12.19 21.05
N THR A 97 -9.84 -12.71 19.85
CA THR A 97 -9.17 -12.30 18.61
C THR A 97 -9.51 -10.87 18.24
N PHE A 98 -10.79 -10.53 18.27
CA PHE A 98 -11.28 -9.19 17.97
C PHE A 98 -10.62 -8.12 18.85
N LEU A 99 -10.62 -8.35 20.17
CA LEU A 99 -10.00 -7.44 21.12
C LEU A 99 -8.48 -7.38 20.96
N ALA A 100 -7.83 -8.52 20.73
CA ALA A 100 -6.38 -8.56 20.49
C ALA A 100 -6.00 -7.79 19.22
N PHE A 101 -6.72 -8.00 18.11
CA PHE A 101 -6.51 -7.31 16.85
C PHE A 101 -6.70 -5.81 17.01
N THR A 102 -7.82 -5.40 17.61
CA THR A 102 -8.13 -3.99 17.83
C THR A 102 -7.09 -3.30 18.70
N PHE A 103 -6.63 -3.97 19.77
CA PHE A 103 -5.60 -3.44 20.66
C PHE A 103 -4.22 -3.37 19.99
N VAL A 104 -3.80 -4.40 19.23
CA VAL A 104 -2.52 -4.39 18.49
C VAL A 104 -2.54 -3.32 17.40
N ALA A 105 -3.63 -3.18 16.65
CA ALA A 105 -3.81 -2.14 15.66
C ALA A 105 -3.73 -0.74 16.28
N LEU A 106 -4.32 -0.55 17.46
CA LEU A 106 -4.23 0.69 18.23
C LEU A 106 -2.79 1.02 18.63
N LEU A 107 -2.06 0.06 19.20
CA LEU A 107 -0.64 0.24 19.57
C LEU A 107 0.22 0.56 18.35
N PHE A 108 0.02 -0.16 17.25
CA PHE A 108 0.76 0.04 16.02
C PHE A 108 0.47 1.42 15.38
N GLY A 109 -0.80 1.83 15.36
CA GLY A 109 -1.20 3.17 14.97
C GLY A 109 -0.52 4.25 15.82
N GLY A 110 -0.46 4.04 17.14
CA GLY A 110 0.24 4.93 18.06
C GLY A 110 1.74 5.02 17.75
N LEU A 111 2.39 3.89 17.47
CA LEU A 111 3.81 3.85 17.07
C LEU A 111 4.06 4.59 15.76
N ILE A 112 3.20 4.43 14.75
CA ILE A 112 3.31 5.15 13.47
C ILE A 112 3.20 6.66 13.70
N GLN A 113 2.17 7.08 14.44
CA GLN A 113 1.94 8.51 14.73
C GLN A 113 3.09 9.12 15.53
N GLY A 114 3.58 8.40 16.55
CA GLY A 114 4.74 8.81 17.32
C GLY A 114 6.02 8.85 16.51
N PHE A 115 6.25 7.87 15.63
CA PHE A 115 7.42 7.85 14.75
C PHE A 115 7.42 9.04 13.78
N GLN A 116 6.31 9.25 13.06
CA GLN A 116 6.16 10.37 12.14
C GLN A 116 6.37 11.71 12.85
N GLY A 117 5.79 11.86 14.05
CA GLY A 117 5.92 13.07 14.82
C GLY A 117 7.30 13.34 15.38
N GLY A 118 7.92 12.31 15.93
CA GLY A 118 9.30 12.38 16.38
C GLY A 118 10.27 12.69 15.24
N LEU A 119 9.97 12.21 14.03
CA LEU A 119 10.75 12.50 12.83
C LEU A 119 10.69 13.99 12.45
N PHE A 120 9.50 14.58 12.40
CA PHE A 120 9.35 16.00 12.09
C PHE A 120 9.98 16.89 13.15
N ALA A 121 9.84 16.53 14.43
CA ALA A 121 10.53 17.20 15.53
C ALA A 121 12.05 17.16 15.38
N LEU A 122 12.60 15.97 15.09
CA LEU A 122 14.03 15.75 14.93
C LEU A 122 14.61 16.57 13.77
N ILE A 123 13.96 16.52 12.62
CA ILE A 123 14.41 17.22 11.41
C ILE A 123 14.25 18.73 11.58
N GLY A 124 13.11 19.18 12.12
CA GLY A 124 12.85 20.60 12.39
C GLY A 124 13.86 21.21 13.35
N GLU A 125 14.18 20.52 14.45
CA GLU A 125 15.23 20.94 15.40
C GLU A 125 16.61 21.01 14.72
N GLN A 126 16.97 20.01 13.92
CA GLN A 126 18.26 20.01 13.23
C GLN A 126 18.37 21.15 12.21
N LEU A 127 17.30 21.41 11.45
CA LEU A 127 17.28 22.43 10.41
C LEU A 127 17.30 23.85 10.97
N SER A 128 16.62 24.08 12.10
CA SER A 128 16.47 25.38 12.76
C SER A 128 17.52 25.68 13.84
N ARG A 129 18.45 24.76 14.11
CA ARG A 129 19.46 24.89 15.17
C ARG A 129 20.23 26.22 15.15
N ASP A 130 20.60 26.70 13.97
CA ASP A 130 21.42 27.91 13.81
C ASP A 130 20.61 29.21 13.91
N ASP A 131 19.29 29.13 13.69
CA ASP A 131 18.38 30.29 13.71
C ASP A 131 16.99 29.87 14.23
N PRO A 132 16.85 29.54 15.53
CA PRO A 132 15.61 29.00 16.07
C PRO A 132 14.49 30.06 16.13
N PRO A 133 13.20 29.66 15.96
CA PRO A 133 12.09 30.61 16.00
C PRO A 133 12.04 31.40 17.31
N ALA A 134 12.03 32.73 17.21
CA ALA A 134 12.14 33.66 18.34
C ALA A 134 13.28 33.34 19.33
N GLY A 135 14.37 32.73 18.85
CA GLY A 135 15.52 32.36 19.68
C GLY A 135 15.33 31.12 20.55
N THR A 136 14.21 30.38 20.42
CA THR A 136 13.90 29.23 21.29
C THR A 136 13.88 27.91 20.51
N PRO A 137 14.91 27.04 20.64
CA PRO A 137 14.94 25.74 19.97
C PRO A 137 14.01 24.71 20.66
N LEU A 138 13.63 23.65 19.94
CA LEU A 138 12.80 22.58 20.52
C LEU A 138 13.53 21.85 21.65
N SER A 139 14.85 21.75 21.59
CA SER A 139 15.69 21.17 22.65
C SER A 139 15.59 21.90 24.00
N VAL A 140 15.13 23.16 24.00
CA VAL A 140 14.77 23.91 25.21
C VAL A 140 13.30 23.68 25.57
N LEU A 141 12.40 23.73 24.59
CA LEU A 141 10.95 23.59 24.79
C LEU A 141 10.55 22.28 25.50
N VAL A 142 11.22 21.17 25.16
CA VAL A 142 10.94 19.86 25.77
C VAL A 142 11.42 19.74 27.23
N ARG A 143 12.12 20.76 27.78
CA ARG A 143 12.55 20.74 29.18
C ARG A 143 11.43 21.22 30.11
N PRO A 144 11.19 20.54 31.24
CA PRO A 144 10.21 21.00 32.23
C PRO A 144 10.48 22.42 32.77
N THR A 145 11.74 22.88 32.75
CA THR A 145 12.13 24.23 33.19
C THR A 145 11.67 25.33 32.22
N PHE A 146 11.48 25.03 30.93
CA PHE A 146 10.99 25.99 29.95
C PHE A 146 9.59 26.51 30.30
N TRP A 147 8.72 25.63 30.79
CA TRP A 147 7.34 25.97 31.20
C TRP A 147 7.25 26.93 32.39
N LYS A 148 8.38 27.33 32.97
CA LYS A 148 8.47 28.34 34.04
C LYS A 148 8.92 29.72 33.53
N THR A 149 9.15 29.87 32.23
CA THR A 149 9.77 31.07 31.63
C THR A 149 8.73 32.10 31.17
N LYS A 150 9.17 33.34 30.92
CA LYS A 150 8.33 34.40 30.35
C LYS A 150 7.90 34.07 28.91
N GLU A 151 8.77 33.46 28.11
CA GLU A 151 8.48 33.09 26.72
C GLU A 151 7.38 32.04 26.63
N ALA A 152 7.36 31.06 27.54
CA ALA A 152 6.27 30.08 27.61
C ALA A 152 4.91 30.76 27.85
N ILE A 153 4.82 31.72 28.79
CA ILE A 153 3.60 32.48 29.04
C ILE A 153 3.18 33.29 27.81
N ILE A 154 4.12 34.01 27.18
CA ILE A 154 3.84 34.84 26.01
C ILE A 154 3.31 33.95 24.87
N ALA A 155 3.96 32.83 24.59
CA ALA A 155 3.53 31.91 23.54
C ALA A 155 2.15 31.31 23.81
N LEU A 156 1.87 30.92 25.06
CA LEU A 156 0.55 30.39 25.45
C LEU A 156 -0.55 31.45 25.30
N LEU A 157 -0.31 32.69 25.74
CA LEU A 157 -1.28 33.78 25.66
C LEU A 157 -1.55 34.19 24.21
N VAL A 158 -0.48 34.43 23.45
CA VAL A 158 -0.58 34.79 22.02
C VAL A 158 -1.26 33.67 21.25
N GLY A 159 -0.87 32.42 21.47
CA GLY A 159 -1.47 31.26 20.83
C GLY A 159 -2.97 31.15 21.11
N PHE A 160 -3.37 31.22 22.38
CA PHE A 160 -4.78 31.15 22.77
C PHE A 160 -5.60 32.27 22.13
N CYS A 161 -5.15 33.53 22.24
CA CYS A 161 -5.81 34.67 21.63
C CYS A 161 -5.89 34.55 20.11
N LEU A 162 -4.82 34.10 19.45
CA LEU A 162 -4.79 33.90 18.00
C LEU A 162 -5.73 32.78 17.55
N GLY A 163 -5.82 31.67 18.29
CA GLY A 163 -6.76 30.59 18.00
C GLY A 163 -8.22 31.05 18.09
N MET A 164 -8.56 31.85 19.12
CA MET A 164 -9.89 32.45 19.23
C MET A 164 -10.16 33.49 18.13
N ALA A 165 -9.16 34.30 17.78
CA ALA A 165 -9.26 35.24 16.67
C ALA A 165 -9.44 34.51 15.32
N HIS A 166 -8.78 33.37 15.13
CA HIS A 166 -8.94 32.51 13.96
C HIS A 166 -10.39 31.98 13.86
N LEU A 167 -11.01 31.51 14.95
CA LEU A 167 -12.44 31.13 14.95
C LEU A 167 -13.35 32.29 14.52
N GLY A 168 -13.08 33.50 15.03
CA GLY A 168 -13.80 34.71 14.64
C GLY A 168 -13.63 35.04 13.15
N TYR A 169 -12.39 34.96 12.65
CA TYR A 169 -12.06 35.16 11.24
C TYR A 169 -12.83 34.19 10.34
N VAL A 170 -12.81 32.89 10.63
CA VAL A 170 -13.54 31.88 9.83
C VAL A 170 -15.03 32.16 9.83
N THR A 171 -15.59 32.52 10.99
CA THR A 171 -17.02 32.87 11.11
C THR A 171 -17.38 34.05 10.22
N VAL A 172 -16.58 35.13 10.25
CA VAL A 172 -16.80 36.32 9.42
C VAL A 172 -16.59 35.99 7.92
N PHE A 173 -15.56 35.22 7.59
CA PHE A 173 -15.23 34.82 6.23
C PHE A 173 -16.41 34.09 5.56
N TYR A 174 -16.97 33.06 6.21
CA TYR A 174 -18.12 32.33 5.66
C TYR A 174 -19.43 33.13 5.75
N TRP A 175 -19.63 33.97 6.78
CA TRP A 175 -20.81 34.82 6.86
C TRP A 175 -20.88 35.83 5.71
N LEU A 176 -19.75 36.49 5.38
CA LEU A 176 -19.64 37.36 4.21
C LEU A 176 -19.67 36.55 2.91
N GLY A 177 -19.02 35.39 2.90
CA GLY A 177 -18.93 34.54 1.72
C GLY A 177 -20.29 34.09 1.20
N ARG A 178 -21.24 33.78 2.10
CA ARG A 178 -22.62 33.45 1.71
C ARG A 178 -23.31 34.56 0.91
N LYS A 179 -22.92 35.84 1.09
CA LYS A 179 -23.47 36.97 0.33
C LYS A 179 -22.97 37.02 -1.12
N VAL A 180 -21.87 36.34 -1.42
CA VAL A 180 -21.26 36.27 -2.76
C VAL A 180 -21.29 34.85 -3.35
N GLY A 181 -22.14 33.98 -2.81
CA GLY A 181 -22.39 32.63 -3.35
C GLY A 181 -21.51 31.51 -2.79
N ILE A 182 -20.69 31.76 -1.76
CA ILE A 182 -19.97 30.68 -1.08
C ILE A 182 -20.98 29.82 -0.31
N TRP A 183 -20.98 28.53 -0.61
CA TRP A 183 -21.86 27.56 0.02
C TRP A 183 -21.05 26.49 0.76
N THR A 184 -21.58 25.96 1.85
CA THR A 184 -20.94 24.87 2.60
C THR A 184 -22.04 24.01 3.21
N PRO A 185 -22.02 22.69 3.06
CA PRO A 185 -23.03 21.83 3.67
C PRO A 185 -22.88 21.82 5.19
N LEU A 186 -23.99 21.62 5.88
CA LEU A 186 -23.99 21.41 7.32
C LEU A 186 -23.57 19.96 7.60
N THR A 187 -22.48 19.79 8.34
CA THR A 187 -22.09 18.51 8.93
C THR A 187 -21.86 18.71 10.42
N ILE A 188 -22.30 17.74 11.23
CA ILE A 188 -22.02 17.71 12.67
C ILE A 188 -20.94 16.64 12.87
N PRO A 189 -19.66 17.01 12.88
CA PRO A 189 -18.59 16.04 13.10
C PRO A 189 -18.52 15.61 14.58
N TYR A 190 -17.81 14.52 14.85
CA TYR A 190 -17.43 14.07 16.21
C TYR A 190 -18.60 13.70 17.13
N THR A 191 -19.73 13.24 16.56
CA THR A 191 -20.89 12.75 17.34
C THR A 191 -20.52 11.64 18.31
N ASP A 192 -19.54 10.82 17.95
CA ASP A 192 -19.06 9.68 18.73
C ASP A 192 -18.38 10.09 20.05
N ALA A 193 -17.96 11.35 20.20
CA ALA A 193 -17.34 11.83 21.43
C ALA A 193 -18.27 11.70 22.65
N VAL A 194 -19.59 11.84 22.45
CA VAL A 194 -20.58 11.86 23.54
C VAL A 194 -20.80 10.49 24.18
N VAL A 195 -20.39 9.41 23.50
CA VAL A 195 -20.55 8.01 23.95
C VAL A 195 -19.25 7.39 24.45
N THR A 196 -18.21 8.22 24.62
CA THR A 196 -16.93 7.80 25.23
C THR A 196 -16.92 8.02 26.75
N PRO A 197 -16.16 7.24 27.54
CA PRO A 197 -16.06 7.42 28.99
C PRO A 197 -15.48 8.77 29.40
N LEU A 198 -14.56 9.34 28.61
CA LEU A 198 -13.92 10.63 28.85
C LEU A 198 -14.10 11.54 27.61
N PRO A 199 -15.27 12.17 27.40
CA PRO A 199 -15.58 12.94 26.20
C PRO A 199 -14.60 14.07 25.89
N PHE A 200 -13.97 14.67 26.91
CA PHE A 200 -12.99 15.75 26.74
C PHE A 200 -11.69 15.29 26.06
N LEU A 201 -11.36 13.99 26.07
CA LEU A 201 -10.15 13.49 25.41
C LEU A 201 -10.21 13.61 23.89
N VAL A 202 -11.41 13.51 23.30
CA VAL A 202 -11.60 13.60 21.85
C VAL A 202 -11.18 14.97 21.29
N PRO A 203 -11.80 16.11 21.71
CA PRO A 203 -11.35 17.45 21.28
C PRO A 203 -9.92 17.78 21.71
N LEU A 204 -9.43 17.23 22.83
CA LEU A 204 -8.03 17.41 23.23
C LEU A 204 -7.09 16.76 22.21
N PHE A 205 -7.38 15.53 21.80
CA PHE A 205 -6.59 14.78 20.84
C PHE A 205 -6.68 15.37 19.43
N ASP A 206 -7.90 15.59 18.93
CA ASP A 206 -8.18 16.19 17.61
C ASP A 206 -7.62 17.62 17.52
N GLY A 207 -7.46 18.30 18.65
CA GLY A 207 -6.73 19.55 18.74
C GLY A 207 -5.22 19.37 18.67
N MET A 208 -4.66 18.51 19.52
CA MET A 208 -3.22 18.46 19.81
C MET A 208 -2.42 17.73 18.73
N GLN A 209 -2.94 16.61 18.22
CA GLN A 209 -2.25 15.79 17.24
C GLN A 209 -1.96 16.57 15.95
N PRO A 210 -2.95 17.13 15.22
CA PRO A 210 -2.67 17.90 14.01
C PRO A 210 -1.88 19.18 14.32
N ALA A 211 -2.13 19.85 15.45
CA ALA A 211 -1.37 21.03 15.84
C ALA A 211 0.13 20.74 15.98
N LEU A 212 0.52 19.63 16.61
CA LEU A 212 1.94 19.27 16.67
C LEU A 212 2.48 18.81 15.30
N MET A 213 1.74 17.95 14.59
CA MET A 213 2.21 17.37 13.33
C MET A 213 2.36 18.40 12.22
N GLU A 214 1.31 19.19 11.99
CA GLU A 214 1.25 20.11 10.89
C GLU A 214 2.13 21.33 11.16
N GLU A 215 2.20 21.85 12.40
CA GLU A 215 3.10 22.97 12.68
C GLU A 215 4.57 22.55 12.60
N MET A 216 4.95 21.38 13.11
CA MET A 216 6.34 20.89 12.95
C MET A 216 6.70 20.67 11.49
N PHE A 217 5.77 20.19 10.66
CA PHE A 217 6.06 19.99 9.25
C PHE A 217 6.08 21.31 8.46
N PHE A 218 4.97 22.05 8.47
CA PHE A 218 4.74 23.19 7.58
C PHE A 218 5.31 24.51 8.07
N ARG A 219 5.61 24.63 9.37
CA ARG A 219 6.12 25.89 9.95
C ARG A 219 7.58 25.76 10.39
N LEU A 220 8.02 24.57 10.77
CA LEU A 220 9.41 24.32 11.18
C LEU A 220 10.23 23.57 10.12
N ALA A 221 9.94 22.31 9.84
CA ALA A 221 10.82 21.46 9.03
C ALA A 221 10.88 21.90 7.55
N ALA A 222 9.74 21.97 6.86
CA ALA A 222 9.70 22.29 5.43
C ALA A 222 10.19 23.73 5.11
N PRO A 223 9.77 24.78 5.85
CA PRO A 223 10.27 26.14 5.60
C PRO A 223 11.78 26.27 5.79
N TYR A 224 12.35 25.72 6.87
CA TYR A 224 13.79 25.81 7.09
C TYR A 224 14.59 25.01 6.05
N LEU A 225 14.07 23.87 5.58
CA LEU A 225 14.67 23.15 4.46
C LEU A 225 14.68 24.02 3.19
N LEU A 226 13.54 24.60 2.83
CA LEU A 226 13.43 25.47 1.66
C LEU A 226 14.31 26.72 1.80
N TRP A 227 14.39 27.31 2.99
CA TRP A 227 15.21 28.50 3.25
C TRP A 227 16.69 28.24 3.01
N ARG A 228 17.19 27.02 3.29
CA ARG A 228 18.57 26.65 2.95
C ARG A 228 18.85 26.73 1.44
N TRP A 229 17.85 26.56 0.58
CA TRP A 229 17.97 26.64 -0.88
C TRP A 229 17.61 28.02 -1.44
N THR A 230 16.47 28.58 -1.04
CA THR A 230 15.95 29.84 -1.58
C THR A 230 16.66 31.06 -1.02
N LYS A 231 17.22 30.96 0.20
CA LYS A 231 17.74 32.06 1.01
C LYS A 231 16.74 33.20 1.25
N ARG A 232 15.44 32.97 1.00
CA ARG A 232 14.35 33.95 1.14
C ARG A 232 13.29 33.42 2.08
N TRP A 233 13.28 33.91 3.33
CA TRP A 233 12.38 33.41 4.36
C TRP A 233 10.89 33.51 3.96
N TRP A 234 10.46 34.64 3.40
CA TRP A 234 9.06 34.85 3.01
C TRP A 234 8.57 33.77 2.02
N LEU A 235 9.38 33.38 1.04
CA LEU A 235 9.04 32.35 0.07
C LEU A 235 8.97 30.97 0.75
N SER A 236 9.95 30.69 1.61
CA SER A 236 10.02 29.45 2.36
C SER A 236 8.91 29.26 3.39
N ALA A 237 8.33 30.35 3.90
CA ALA A 237 7.16 30.32 4.77
C ALA A 237 5.85 30.19 3.99
N ILE A 238 5.70 30.95 2.90
CA ILE A 238 4.46 31.00 2.11
C ILE A 238 4.21 29.70 1.35
N VAL A 239 5.24 29.11 0.71
CA VAL A 239 5.06 27.93 -0.14
C VAL A 239 4.52 26.73 0.63
N PRO A 240 5.12 26.28 1.76
CA PRO A 240 4.54 25.23 2.60
C PRO A 240 3.19 25.63 3.19
N GLY A 241 2.96 26.91 3.49
CA GLY A 241 1.68 27.41 3.98
C GLY A 241 0.54 27.28 2.96
N ILE A 242 0.80 27.56 1.67
CA ILE A 242 -0.16 27.33 0.58
C ILE A 242 -0.38 25.83 0.39
N VAL A 243 0.67 25.02 0.42
CA VAL A 243 0.54 23.55 0.32
C VAL A 243 -0.36 23.03 1.44
N TRP A 244 -0.10 23.43 2.69
CA TRP A 244 -0.95 23.11 3.82
C TRP A 244 -2.40 23.54 3.60
N ALA A 245 -2.63 24.79 3.23
CA ALA A 245 -3.98 25.33 3.02
C ALA A 245 -4.76 24.56 1.95
N PHE A 246 -4.13 24.23 0.82
CA PHE A 246 -4.80 23.55 -0.27
C PHE A 246 -4.89 22.02 -0.09
N LEU A 247 -4.17 21.42 0.84
CA LEU A 247 -4.45 20.03 1.26
C LEU A 247 -5.85 19.89 1.88
N HIS A 248 -6.46 21.00 2.31
CA HIS A 248 -7.79 21.03 2.93
C HIS A 248 -8.92 21.35 1.94
N VAL A 249 -8.66 21.50 0.63
CA VAL A 249 -9.75 21.71 -0.37
C VAL A 249 -10.63 20.48 -0.57
N GLY A 250 -10.29 19.34 0.05
CA GLY A 250 -11.17 18.17 0.14
C GLY A 250 -12.43 18.40 0.99
N TYR A 251 -12.45 19.43 1.85
CA TYR A 251 -13.67 19.83 2.56
C TYR A 251 -14.73 20.36 1.57
N PRO A 252 -16.01 20.29 1.93
CA PRO A 252 -17.09 20.56 0.99
C PRO A 252 -17.44 22.02 0.66
N PRO A 253 -16.78 23.10 1.17
CA PRO A 253 -17.07 24.45 0.70
C PRO A 253 -16.97 24.62 -0.82
N GLU A 254 -17.90 25.38 -1.38
CA GLU A 254 -17.96 25.76 -2.79
C GLU A 254 -17.80 27.28 -2.98
N PRO A 255 -17.02 27.75 -3.97
CA PRO A 255 -16.24 26.95 -4.93
C PRO A 255 -15.04 26.24 -4.26
N ALA A 256 -14.67 25.05 -4.75
CA ALA A 256 -13.62 24.18 -4.19
C ALA A 256 -12.34 24.87 -3.66
N PHE A 257 -11.84 25.90 -4.35
CA PHE A 257 -10.59 26.59 -3.98
C PHE A 257 -10.74 27.52 -2.77
N ILE A 258 -11.97 27.82 -2.32
CA ILE A 258 -12.21 28.83 -1.30
C ILE A 258 -11.57 28.48 0.04
N ARG A 259 -11.59 27.19 0.40
CA ARG A 259 -10.94 26.69 1.62
C ARG A 259 -9.42 26.89 1.58
N GLY A 260 -8.82 26.71 0.41
CA GLY A 260 -7.39 26.94 0.19
C GLY A 260 -7.02 28.42 0.33
N LEU A 261 -7.83 29.34 -0.20
CA LEU A 261 -7.61 30.78 -0.04
C LEU A 261 -7.76 31.24 1.42
N GLU A 262 -8.84 30.80 2.07
CA GLU A 262 -9.13 31.09 3.47
C GLU A 262 -7.95 30.72 4.38
N LEU A 263 -7.46 29.48 4.25
CA LEU A 263 -6.38 28.95 5.08
C LEU A 263 -4.99 29.47 4.68
N THR A 264 -4.80 29.97 3.46
CA THR A 264 -3.52 30.58 3.06
C THR A 264 -3.22 31.81 3.92
N ILE A 265 -4.24 32.64 4.20
CA ILE A 265 -4.11 33.80 5.10
C ILE A 265 -3.71 33.34 6.51
N VAL A 266 -4.37 32.32 7.02
CA VAL A 266 -4.08 31.73 8.34
C VAL A 266 -2.64 31.21 8.39
N ALA A 267 -2.18 30.51 7.35
CA ALA A 267 -0.84 29.96 7.29
C ALA A 267 0.25 31.05 7.34
N ILE A 268 0.02 32.18 6.67
CA ILE A 268 0.94 33.34 6.70
C ILE A 268 0.98 33.96 8.10
N VAL A 269 -0.19 34.16 8.73
CA VAL A 269 -0.28 34.71 10.09
C VAL A 269 0.42 33.79 11.10
N TYR A 270 0.25 32.47 10.97
CA TYR A 270 0.89 31.49 11.84
C TYR A 270 2.40 31.47 11.64
N ALA A 271 2.89 31.55 10.41
CA ALA A 271 4.33 31.64 10.13
C ALA A 271 4.96 32.92 10.70
N TRP A 272 4.27 34.07 10.59
CA TRP A 272 4.70 35.33 11.21
C TRP A 272 4.73 35.22 12.74
N THR A 273 3.67 34.64 13.32
CA THR A 273 3.54 34.43 14.77
C THR A 273 4.67 33.54 15.29
N MET A 274 4.99 32.47 14.55
CA MET A 274 6.10 31.56 14.89
C MET A 274 7.43 32.30 14.99
N GLN A 275 7.74 33.15 14.01
CA GLN A 275 9.00 33.90 13.98
C GLN A 275 9.09 34.93 15.11
N ARG A 276 7.96 35.51 15.52
CA ARG A 276 7.93 36.56 16.55
C ARG A 276 7.85 36.03 17.98
N TYR A 277 7.09 34.96 18.21
CA TYR A 277 6.74 34.48 19.55
C TYR A 277 7.17 33.02 19.81
N GLY A 278 7.84 32.40 18.85
CA GLY A 278 8.40 31.04 18.96
C GLY A 278 7.46 29.96 18.45
N PHE A 279 7.99 28.75 18.31
CA PHE A 279 7.28 27.58 17.76
C PHE A 279 6.02 27.20 18.55
N LEU A 280 6.01 27.40 19.86
CA LEU A 280 4.87 27.03 20.70
C LEU A 280 3.61 27.85 20.36
N ALA A 281 3.75 29.13 20.02
CA ALA A 281 2.60 30.02 19.78
C ALA A 281 1.63 29.52 18.68
N PRO A 282 2.08 29.19 17.45
CA PRO A 282 1.18 28.64 16.43
C PRO A 282 0.64 27.25 16.78
N VAL A 283 1.40 26.39 17.48
CA VAL A 283 0.88 25.10 17.98
C VAL A 283 -0.31 25.32 18.89
N ILE A 284 -0.20 26.26 19.83
CA ILE A 284 -1.29 26.57 20.74
C ILE A 284 -2.47 27.24 20.03
N ALA A 285 -2.22 28.10 19.03
CA ALA A 285 -3.28 28.69 18.22
C ALA A 285 -4.05 27.64 17.42
N HIS A 286 -3.32 26.71 16.78
CA HIS A 286 -3.91 25.60 16.05
C HIS A 286 -4.71 24.69 16.97
N TYR A 287 -4.12 24.26 18.09
CA TYR A 287 -4.81 23.47 19.12
C TYR A 287 -6.10 24.15 19.57
N THR A 288 -6.03 25.43 19.94
CA THR A 288 -7.18 26.18 20.46
C THR A 288 -8.30 26.24 19.42
N TYR A 289 -7.97 26.49 18.15
CA TYR A 289 -8.93 26.50 17.06
C TYR A 289 -9.62 25.13 16.89
N ASN A 290 -8.84 24.05 16.73
CA ASN A 290 -9.36 22.70 16.50
C ASN A 290 -10.14 22.17 17.71
N ALA A 291 -9.56 22.25 18.91
CA ALA A 291 -10.20 21.76 20.13
C ALA A 291 -11.53 22.48 20.39
N THR A 292 -11.60 23.79 20.14
CA THR A 292 -12.86 24.56 20.29
C THR A 292 -13.90 24.20 19.24
N LEU A 293 -13.47 23.92 17.99
CA LEU A 293 -14.36 23.46 16.92
C LEU A 293 -14.95 22.08 17.28
N THR A 294 -14.09 21.12 17.65
CA THR A 294 -14.49 19.76 18.03
C THR A 294 -15.33 19.76 19.31
N ALA A 295 -15.03 20.61 20.28
CA ALA A 295 -15.77 20.70 21.53
C ALA A 295 -17.13 21.42 21.40
N GLN A 296 -17.50 22.00 20.24
CA GLN A 296 -18.77 22.74 20.09
C GLN A 296 -19.99 21.92 20.51
N LEU A 297 -20.02 20.63 20.14
CA LEU A 297 -21.12 19.73 20.50
C LEU A 297 -21.20 19.56 22.03
N LEU A 298 -20.05 19.33 22.67
CA LEU A 298 -19.95 19.15 24.12
C LEU A 298 -20.31 20.43 24.88
N LEU A 299 -19.77 21.58 24.47
CA LEU A 299 -20.01 22.89 25.08
C LEU A 299 -21.49 23.32 25.02
N ARG A 300 -22.24 22.84 24.02
CA ARG A 300 -23.66 23.15 23.84
C ARG A 300 -24.59 22.06 24.34
N ALA A 301 -24.07 20.98 24.92
CA ALA A 301 -24.89 19.92 25.48
C ALA A 301 -25.67 20.42 26.71
N ASP A 302 -26.91 19.94 26.86
CA ASP A 302 -27.72 20.18 28.06
C ASP A 302 -27.22 19.37 29.26
N GLU A 303 -26.60 18.21 28.98
CA GLU A 303 -26.02 17.33 29.99
C GLU A 303 -24.75 17.97 30.63
N PRO A 304 -24.73 18.17 31.96
CA PRO A 304 -23.64 18.89 32.64
C PRO A 304 -22.25 18.27 32.48
N PHE A 305 -22.12 16.95 32.45
CA PHE A 305 -20.82 16.28 32.32
C PHE A 305 -20.21 16.46 30.92
N LEU A 306 -21.00 16.40 29.85
CA LEU A 306 -20.59 16.71 28.48
C LEU A 306 -20.18 18.19 28.38
N ARG A 307 -20.96 19.10 28.97
CA ARG A 307 -20.63 20.53 29.00
C ARG A 307 -19.31 20.79 29.72
N LEU A 308 -19.13 20.20 30.90
CA LEU A 308 -17.88 20.27 31.66
C LEU A 308 -16.72 19.68 30.85
N SER A 309 -16.93 18.57 30.13
CA SER A 309 -15.93 17.97 29.25
C SER A 309 -15.50 18.92 28.14
N GLY A 310 -16.44 19.64 27.52
CA GLY A 310 -16.14 20.70 26.55
C GLY A 310 -15.28 21.81 27.16
N PHE A 311 -15.59 22.25 28.39
CA PHE A 311 -14.79 23.25 29.10
C PHE A 311 -13.40 22.74 29.47
N ILE A 312 -13.26 21.49 29.90
CA ILE A 312 -11.97 20.87 30.19
C ILE A 312 -11.11 20.79 28.93
N ALA A 313 -11.71 20.44 27.79
CA ALA A 313 -10.98 20.33 26.53
C ALA A 313 -10.41 21.67 26.06
N VAL A 314 -11.19 22.76 26.10
CA VAL A 314 -10.73 24.08 25.65
C VAL A 314 -9.93 24.81 26.74
N GLY A 315 -10.44 24.78 27.97
CA GLY A 315 -9.87 25.48 29.13
C GLY A 315 -8.72 24.73 29.80
N GLY A 316 -8.53 23.44 29.54
CA GLY A 316 -7.42 22.64 30.06
C GLY A 316 -6.04 23.17 29.66
N LEU A 317 -5.97 23.91 28.55
CA LEU A 317 -4.78 24.66 28.16
C LEU A 317 -4.30 25.65 29.24
N LEU A 318 -5.22 26.20 30.03
CA LEU A 318 -4.89 27.11 31.14
C LEU A 318 -3.98 26.46 32.18
N LEU A 319 -4.01 25.13 32.30
CA LEU A 319 -3.11 24.39 33.19
C LEU A 319 -1.64 24.53 32.79
N LEU A 320 -1.33 24.81 31.52
CA LEU A 320 0.04 25.04 31.07
C LEU A 320 0.64 26.35 31.61
N PHE A 321 -0.19 27.31 32.06
CA PHE A 321 0.29 28.52 32.74
C PHE A 321 0.71 28.26 34.19
N PHE A 322 0.31 27.14 34.78
CA PHE A 322 0.50 26.87 36.21
C PHE A 322 1.98 26.91 36.65
N PRO A 323 2.95 26.26 35.97
CA PRO A 323 4.34 26.24 36.43
C PRO A 323 4.97 27.63 36.45
N ALA A 324 4.70 28.45 35.43
CA ALA A 324 5.17 29.83 35.37
C ALA A 324 4.45 30.73 36.38
N THR A 325 3.14 30.54 36.59
CA THR A 325 2.37 31.29 37.60
C THR A 325 2.92 31.05 39.01
N VAL A 326 3.16 29.78 39.38
CA VAL A 326 3.76 29.44 40.69
C VAL A 326 5.15 30.04 40.84
N THR A 327 5.96 29.99 39.78
CA THR A 327 7.31 30.58 39.77
C THR A 327 7.26 32.09 39.97
N PHE A 328 6.36 32.79 39.28
CA PHE A 328 6.15 34.22 39.42
C PHE A 328 5.64 34.59 40.82
N LEU A 329 4.67 33.84 41.38
CA LEU A 329 4.16 34.11 42.72
C LEU A 329 5.23 33.93 43.80
N ARG A 330 6.13 32.95 43.64
CA ARG A 330 7.23 32.69 44.59
C ARG A 330 8.39 33.67 44.47
N HIS A 331 8.82 33.99 43.25
CA HIS A 331 10.07 34.71 43.01
C HIS A 331 9.86 36.14 42.49
N ARG A 332 8.62 36.54 42.18
CA ARG A 332 8.23 37.82 41.59
C ARG A 332 8.96 38.16 40.29
N ARG A 333 9.57 37.16 39.66
CA ARG A 333 10.32 37.24 38.41
C ARG A 333 10.18 35.91 37.67
N LEU A 334 10.11 35.99 36.34
CA LEU A 334 10.16 34.84 35.46
C LEU A 334 11.54 34.76 34.78
N PRO A 335 12.20 33.59 34.76
CA PRO A 335 13.43 33.39 34.00
C PRO A 335 13.18 33.52 32.49
N SER A 336 14.23 33.87 31.75
CA SER A 336 14.24 33.84 30.29
C SER A 336 14.44 32.42 29.76
N ALA A 337 13.83 32.07 28.63
CA ALA A 337 14.08 30.80 27.94
C ALA A 337 15.57 30.62 27.55
N ALA A 338 16.29 31.72 27.31
CA ALA A 338 17.73 31.70 27.06
C ALA A 338 18.57 31.19 28.27
N GLU A 339 18.01 31.23 29.48
CA GLU A 339 18.65 30.70 30.70
C GLU A 339 18.45 29.19 30.84
N VAL A 340 17.60 28.56 30.02
CA VAL A 340 17.36 27.12 30.03
C VAL A 340 18.37 26.42 29.12
N PRO A 341 19.22 25.51 29.65
CA PRO A 341 20.22 24.85 28.81
C PRO A 341 19.54 23.93 27.79
N PRO A 342 19.92 23.96 26.49
CA PRO A 342 19.35 23.04 25.49
C PRO A 342 19.77 21.58 25.77
N LEU A 343 19.00 20.61 25.29
CA LEU A 343 19.48 19.23 25.20
C LEU A 343 20.63 19.16 24.19
N ALA A 344 21.69 18.41 24.52
CA ALA A 344 22.83 18.19 23.64
C ALA A 344 22.65 16.88 22.83
N PRO A 345 23.07 16.84 21.56
CA PRO A 345 23.05 15.60 20.78
C PRO A 345 24.14 14.64 21.26
N THR A 346 23.88 13.34 21.15
CA THR A 346 24.91 12.32 21.41
C THR A 346 25.83 12.21 20.19
N PRO A 347 27.16 12.27 20.35
CA PRO A 347 28.10 12.04 19.25
C PRO A 347 27.93 10.64 18.66
N VAL A 348 27.98 10.52 17.33
CA VAL A 348 27.92 9.24 16.62
C VAL A 348 29.35 8.87 16.17
N PRO A 349 29.87 7.68 16.51
CA PRO A 349 31.18 7.24 16.07
C PRO A 349 31.31 7.17 14.54
N GLN A 350 32.46 7.60 14.02
CA GLN A 350 32.82 7.44 12.60
C GLN A 350 33.17 5.96 12.30
N PRO A 351 32.78 5.43 11.14
CA PRO A 351 33.08 4.06 10.75
C PRO A 351 34.58 3.92 10.45
N VAL A 352 35.27 3.01 11.13
CA VAL A 352 36.62 2.58 10.75
C VAL A 352 36.46 1.32 9.89
N LEU A 353 36.86 1.41 8.62
CA LEU A 353 36.92 0.27 7.71
C LEU A 353 38.29 -0.37 7.82
N GLU A 354 38.39 -1.47 8.56
CA GLU A 354 39.58 -2.32 8.49
C GLU A 354 39.54 -3.13 7.18
N PRO A 355 40.59 -3.08 6.35
CA PRO A 355 40.66 -3.91 5.15
C PRO A 355 40.83 -5.38 5.56
N VAL A 356 39.83 -6.21 5.24
CA VAL A 356 39.89 -7.66 5.42
C VAL A 356 40.20 -8.32 4.07
N PRO A 357 41.09 -9.33 4.00
CA PRO A 357 41.37 -10.02 2.75
C PRO A 357 40.13 -10.74 2.19
N TYR A 358 39.94 -10.66 0.87
CA TYR A 358 38.88 -11.37 0.19
C TYR A 358 39.13 -12.88 0.18
N ALA A 359 38.06 -13.67 0.26
CA ALA A 359 38.19 -15.11 0.18
C ALA A 359 38.54 -15.56 -1.24
N VAL A 360 39.50 -16.50 -1.31
CA VAL A 360 39.82 -17.22 -2.54
C VAL A 360 38.61 -18.05 -2.95
N TYR A 361 38.24 -17.96 -4.23
CA TYR A 361 37.19 -18.78 -4.80
C TYR A 361 37.60 -20.24 -4.79
N GLN A 362 36.74 -21.06 -4.19
CA GLN A 362 36.88 -22.50 -4.17
C GLN A 362 35.84 -23.09 -5.13
N PRO A 363 36.26 -23.74 -6.23
CA PRO A 363 35.35 -24.37 -7.17
C PRO A 363 34.40 -25.36 -6.50
N ILE A 364 33.22 -25.57 -7.10
CA ILE A 364 32.26 -26.55 -6.62
C ILE A 364 32.88 -27.96 -6.77
N GLY A 365 32.94 -28.70 -5.67
CA GLY A 365 33.52 -30.04 -5.64
C GLY A 365 32.65 -31.07 -6.39
N ARG A 366 33.27 -32.15 -6.89
CA ARG A 366 32.58 -33.20 -7.67
C ARG A 366 31.37 -33.81 -6.96
N LYS A 367 31.46 -34.05 -5.64
CA LYS A 367 30.34 -34.57 -4.84
C LYS A 367 29.16 -33.59 -4.78
N THR A 368 29.45 -32.30 -4.66
CA THR A 368 28.43 -31.23 -4.66
C THR A 368 27.79 -31.09 -6.04
N TRP A 369 28.57 -31.21 -7.13
CA TRP A 369 28.03 -31.26 -8.49
C TRP A 369 27.10 -32.45 -8.70
N LEU A 370 27.48 -33.65 -8.26
CA LEU A 370 26.62 -34.83 -8.34
C LEU A 370 25.32 -34.64 -7.55
N ALA A 371 25.40 -34.03 -6.36
CA ALA A 371 24.21 -33.69 -5.58
C ALA A 371 23.31 -32.65 -6.28
N LEU A 372 23.88 -31.60 -6.88
CA LEU A 372 23.13 -30.59 -7.63
C LEU A 372 22.46 -31.19 -8.88
N VAL A 373 23.16 -32.06 -9.60
CA VAL A 373 22.59 -32.77 -10.76
C VAL A 373 21.49 -33.73 -10.31
N ALA A 374 21.69 -34.47 -9.21
CA ALA A 374 20.66 -35.35 -8.67
C ALA A 374 19.42 -34.56 -8.21
N LEU A 375 19.60 -33.46 -7.48
CA LEU A 375 18.51 -32.57 -7.06
C LEU A 375 17.79 -31.93 -8.26
N SER A 376 18.55 -31.53 -9.28
CA SER A 376 17.99 -30.99 -10.53
C SER A 376 17.22 -32.05 -11.30
N ALA A 377 17.72 -33.28 -11.39
CA ALA A 377 17.02 -34.40 -12.00
C ALA A 377 15.76 -34.79 -11.21
N LEU A 378 15.81 -34.79 -9.87
CA LEU A 378 14.67 -35.03 -9.01
C LEU A 378 13.61 -33.94 -9.14
N GLY A 379 14.00 -32.66 -9.13
CA GLY A 379 13.10 -31.53 -9.32
C GLY A 379 12.55 -31.40 -10.74
N PHE A 380 13.29 -31.87 -11.74
CA PHE A 380 12.79 -32.03 -13.10
C PHE A 380 11.81 -33.20 -13.18
N ALA A 381 12.14 -34.34 -12.57
CA ALA A 381 11.28 -35.53 -12.52
C ALA A 381 9.97 -35.27 -11.76
N SER A 382 10.00 -34.49 -10.67
CA SER A 382 8.79 -34.09 -9.93
C SER A 382 7.80 -33.31 -10.80
N GLY A 383 8.29 -32.57 -11.79
CA GLY A 383 7.46 -31.89 -12.79
C GLY A 383 6.72 -32.79 -13.78
N PHE A 384 6.96 -34.11 -13.78
CA PHE A 384 6.16 -35.08 -14.54
C PHE A 384 5.05 -35.75 -13.71
N PHE A 385 4.97 -35.41 -12.42
CA PHE A 385 3.89 -35.84 -11.53
C PHE A 385 2.73 -34.82 -11.31
N PRO A 386 2.39 -33.86 -12.21
CA PRO A 386 1.46 -32.79 -11.82
C PRO A 386 -0.03 -33.02 -12.15
N ASP A 387 -0.87 -32.35 -11.36
CA ASP A 387 -2.30 -32.07 -11.57
C ASP A 387 -2.47 -31.18 -12.82
N GLN A 388 -2.66 -31.78 -14.00
CA GLN A 388 -2.69 -31.10 -15.32
C GLN A 388 -3.85 -30.12 -15.58
N HIS A 389 -4.69 -29.81 -14.60
CA HIS A 389 -6.02 -29.25 -14.89
C HIS A 389 -6.12 -27.72 -14.83
N PHE A 390 -5.27 -26.99 -14.08
CA PHE A 390 -5.38 -25.52 -14.00
C PHE A 390 -5.08 -24.82 -15.34
N ASN A 391 -4.06 -25.30 -16.08
CA ASN A 391 -3.71 -24.75 -17.38
C ASN A 391 -4.89 -24.78 -18.36
N SER A 392 -5.79 -25.74 -18.26
CA SER A 392 -6.95 -25.83 -19.16
C SER A 392 -7.94 -24.66 -19.07
N VAL A 393 -7.94 -23.91 -17.97
CA VAL A 393 -8.89 -22.82 -17.70
C VAL A 393 -8.31 -21.45 -18.08
N ALA A 394 -6.99 -21.29 -17.98
CA ALA A 394 -6.30 -20.00 -18.17
C ALA A 394 -5.51 -19.86 -19.49
N LEU A 395 -5.58 -20.84 -20.40
CA LEU A 395 -4.90 -20.78 -21.70
C LEU A 395 -5.49 -19.69 -22.60
N MET A 396 -4.70 -18.64 -22.82
CA MET A 396 -5.10 -17.50 -23.65
C MET A 396 -5.06 -17.85 -25.14
N GLU A 397 -6.24 -18.06 -25.73
CA GLU A 397 -6.41 -18.15 -27.19
C GLU A 397 -6.72 -16.79 -27.82
N VAL A 398 -7.22 -15.85 -27.02
CA VAL A 398 -7.64 -14.52 -27.45
C VAL A 398 -6.75 -13.44 -26.85
N ASN A 399 -6.17 -12.60 -27.71
CA ASN A 399 -5.45 -11.41 -27.29
C ASN A 399 -6.38 -10.19 -27.14
N ARG A 400 -5.85 -9.07 -26.62
CA ARG A 400 -6.63 -7.84 -26.38
C ARG A 400 -7.40 -7.37 -27.62
N LYS A 401 -6.76 -7.38 -28.80
CA LYS A 401 -7.37 -6.81 -30.01
C LYS A 401 -8.54 -7.67 -30.47
N GLU A 402 -8.40 -8.99 -30.37
CA GLU A 402 -9.46 -9.95 -30.65
C GLU A 402 -10.59 -9.84 -29.63
N ALA A 403 -10.30 -9.72 -28.34
CA ALA A 403 -11.34 -9.51 -27.31
C ALA A 403 -12.16 -8.23 -27.58
N ILE A 404 -11.49 -7.12 -27.94
CA ILE A 404 -12.17 -5.89 -28.36
C ILE A 404 -13.04 -6.14 -29.61
N ALA A 405 -12.54 -6.88 -30.59
CA ALA A 405 -13.28 -7.18 -31.82
C ALA A 405 -14.51 -8.06 -31.54
N ILE A 406 -14.37 -9.08 -30.70
CA ILE A 406 -15.46 -9.97 -30.27
C ILE A 406 -16.53 -9.17 -29.52
N ALA A 407 -16.13 -8.38 -28.52
CA ALA A 407 -17.06 -7.53 -27.77
C ALA A 407 -17.77 -6.50 -28.66
N THR A 408 -17.03 -5.89 -29.60
CA THR A 408 -17.59 -4.93 -30.57
C THR A 408 -18.58 -5.60 -31.51
N ALA A 409 -18.26 -6.79 -32.03
CA ALA A 409 -19.14 -7.56 -32.90
C ALA A 409 -20.41 -7.98 -32.17
N PHE A 410 -20.28 -8.44 -30.92
CA PHE A 410 -21.40 -8.79 -30.05
C PHE A 410 -22.36 -7.62 -29.84
N LEU A 411 -21.86 -6.43 -29.45
CA LEU A 411 -22.71 -5.25 -29.27
C LEU A 411 -23.36 -4.78 -30.59
N ARG A 412 -22.62 -4.84 -31.71
CA ARG A 412 -23.19 -4.51 -33.04
C ARG A 412 -24.28 -5.48 -33.46
N GLN A 413 -24.14 -6.77 -33.17
CA GLN A 413 -25.18 -7.78 -33.42
C GLN A 413 -26.46 -7.49 -32.62
N LYS A 414 -26.33 -6.92 -31.42
CA LYS A 414 -27.46 -6.42 -30.61
C LYS A 414 -28.01 -5.06 -31.10
N GLY A 415 -27.50 -4.53 -32.22
CA GLY A 415 -27.95 -3.27 -32.80
C GLY A 415 -27.33 -2.01 -32.21
N MET A 416 -26.27 -2.12 -31.40
CA MET A 416 -25.65 -0.97 -30.73
C MET A 416 -24.51 -0.35 -31.57
N PRO A 417 -24.55 0.97 -31.85
CA PRO A 417 -23.46 1.65 -32.55
C PRO A 417 -22.29 1.89 -31.60
N THR A 418 -21.19 1.16 -31.81
CA THR A 418 -19.99 1.20 -30.96
C THR A 418 -19.07 2.39 -31.29
N ASP A 419 -19.21 3.00 -32.47
CA ASP A 419 -18.22 3.95 -33.02
C ASP A 419 -18.14 5.28 -32.24
N ARG A 420 -19.18 5.62 -31.49
CA ARG A 420 -19.24 6.81 -30.64
C ARG A 420 -18.58 6.63 -29.27
N TYR A 421 -18.24 5.39 -28.90
CA TYR A 421 -17.69 5.08 -27.60
C TYR A 421 -16.17 4.97 -27.68
N ARG A 422 -15.50 5.38 -26.60
CA ARG A 422 -14.13 4.94 -26.35
C ARG A 422 -14.19 3.50 -25.83
N ILE A 423 -13.36 2.65 -26.42
CA ILE A 423 -13.23 1.25 -26.04
C ILE A 423 -11.95 1.09 -25.23
N ALA A 424 -12.05 0.45 -24.06
CA ALA A 424 -10.90 0.07 -23.23
C ALA A 424 -11.02 -1.41 -22.84
N ALA A 425 -9.90 -2.11 -22.79
CA ALA A 425 -9.88 -3.52 -22.42
C ALA A 425 -8.75 -3.82 -21.43
N ARG A 426 -9.10 -4.47 -20.32
CA ARG A 426 -8.15 -5.01 -19.35
C ARG A 426 -8.35 -6.52 -19.20
N LEU A 427 -7.26 -7.20 -18.89
CA LEU A 427 -7.32 -8.59 -18.48
C LEU A 427 -7.58 -8.63 -16.98
N VAL A 428 -8.58 -9.38 -16.57
CA VAL A 428 -8.93 -9.64 -15.17
C VAL A 428 -8.60 -11.09 -14.87
N ALA A 429 -7.92 -11.32 -13.76
CA ALA A 429 -7.61 -12.64 -13.23
C ALA A 429 -8.06 -12.65 -11.78
N ASP A 430 -9.21 -13.25 -11.54
CA ASP A 430 -9.90 -13.41 -10.26
C ASP A 430 -9.83 -14.90 -9.88
N VAL A 431 -8.61 -15.33 -9.56
CA VAL A 431 -8.29 -16.74 -9.26
C VAL A 431 -8.00 -16.91 -7.77
N ASP A 432 -8.70 -16.14 -6.94
CA ASP A 432 -8.44 -16.16 -5.51
C ASP A 432 -9.00 -17.46 -4.90
N GLU A 433 -8.13 -18.28 -4.32
CA GLU A 433 -8.56 -19.45 -3.51
C GLU A 433 -9.31 -19.01 -2.24
N ASP A 434 -9.20 -17.73 -1.86
CA ASP A 434 -10.00 -17.13 -0.79
C ASP A 434 -11.46 -16.86 -1.20
N ASP A 435 -11.81 -16.94 -2.49
CA ASP A 435 -13.20 -16.88 -2.94
C ASP A 435 -14.00 -18.04 -2.33
N ASP A 436 -15.05 -17.69 -1.58
CA ASP A 436 -15.93 -18.65 -0.92
C ASP A 436 -16.45 -19.71 -1.89
N GLU A 437 -16.78 -19.30 -3.13
CA GLU A 437 -17.29 -20.22 -4.15
C GLU A 437 -16.21 -21.24 -4.55
N ALA A 438 -14.99 -20.80 -4.83
CA ALA A 438 -13.88 -21.67 -5.19
C ALA A 438 -13.49 -22.62 -4.04
N ALA A 439 -13.33 -22.11 -2.82
CA ALA A 439 -12.97 -22.88 -1.64
C ALA A 439 -14.04 -23.94 -1.31
N TYR A 440 -15.32 -23.56 -1.33
CA TYR A 440 -16.42 -24.48 -1.06
C TYR A 440 -16.49 -25.61 -2.09
N LEU A 441 -16.29 -25.29 -3.37
CA LEU A 441 -16.24 -26.27 -4.46
C LEU A 441 -15.05 -27.24 -4.32
N LEU A 442 -13.88 -26.74 -3.93
CA LEU A 442 -12.69 -27.57 -3.68
C LEU A 442 -12.93 -28.58 -2.55
N GLU A 443 -13.55 -28.14 -1.46
CA GLU A 443 -13.85 -28.97 -0.30
C GLU A 443 -14.92 -30.03 -0.60
N HIS A 444 -16.00 -29.67 -1.30
CA HIS A 444 -17.18 -30.53 -1.45
C HIS A 444 -17.25 -31.33 -2.77
N ALA A 445 -16.62 -30.85 -3.83
CA ALA A 445 -16.70 -31.46 -5.17
C ALA A 445 -15.34 -31.71 -5.84
N GLY A 446 -14.26 -31.20 -5.24
CA GLY A 446 -12.89 -31.37 -5.71
C GLY A 446 -12.53 -30.50 -6.93
N ARG A 447 -11.23 -30.51 -7.26
CA ARG A 447 -10.62 -29.66 -8.31
C ARG A 447 -11.24 -29.83 -9.70
N GLU A 448 -11.58 -31.06 -10.10
CA GLU A 448 -12.12 -31.31 -11.44
C GLU A 448 -13.49 -30.63 -11.65
N THR A 449 -14.32 -30.61 -10.61
CA THR A 449 -15.62 -29.93 -10.67
C THR A 449 -15.47 -28.43 -10.78
N LEU A 450 -14.55 -27.84 -9.98
CA LEU A 450 -14.22 -26.43 -10.04
C LEU A 450 -13.72 -26.02 -11.43
N TYR A 451 -12.77 -26.76 -11.99
CA TYR A 451 -12.20 -26.43 -13.30
C TYR A 451 -13.19 -26.58 -14.45
N ARG A 452 -14.10 -27.56 -14.37
CA ARG A 452 -15.22 -27.64 -15.32
C ARG A 452 -16.12 -26.42 -15.22
N PHE A 453 -16.51 -26.02 -14.01
CA PHE A 453 -17.32 -24.82 -13.79
C PHE A 453 -16.64 -23.55 -14.34
N TRP A 454 -15.35 -23.38 -14.07
CA TRP A 454 -14.53 -22.28 -14.59
C TRP A 454 -14.22 -22.33 -16.09
N ARG A 455 -14.46 -23.45 -16.76
CA ARG A 455 -14.32 -23.57 -18.21
C ARG A 455 -15.65 -23.32 -18.91
N GLU A 456 -16.73 -23.85 -18.34
CA GLU A 456 -18.02 -23.98 -19.00
C GLU A 456 -19.02 -22.90 -18.61
N GLU A 457 -18.95 -22.31 -17.40
CA GLU A 457 -20.01 -21.46 -16.83
C GLU A 457 -19.53 -20.10 -16.34
N GLN A 458 -18.48 -20.08 -15.53
CA GLN A 458 -17.75 -18.86 -15.19
C GLN A 458 -16.34 -18.95 -15.75
N SER A 459 -15.59 -17.85 -15.78
CA SER A 459 -14.17 -17.91 -16.09
C SER A 459 -13.42 -17.01 -15.11
N PRO A 460 -12.46 -17.53 -14.34
CA PRO A 460 -11.71 -16.74 -13.37
C PRO A 460 -10.68 -15.84 -14.08
N VAL A 461 -10.44 -16.03 -15.37
CA VAL A 461 -9.59 -15.16 -16.19
C VAL A 461 -10.39 -14.69 -17.40
N TYR A 462 -10.59 -13.38 -17.55
CA TYR A 462 -11.39 -12.85 -18.66
C TYR A 462 -10.93 -11.45 -19.08
N TRP A 463 -11.16 -11.12 -20.35
CA TRP A 463 -11.04 -9.76 -20.85
C TRP A 463 -12.31 -8.98 -20.50
N GLU A 464 -12.17 -7.92 -19.73
CA GLU A 464 -13.23 -6.93 -19.51
C GLU A 464 -13.07 -5.82 -20.55
N VAL A 465 -14.07 -5.65 -21.42
CA VAL A 465 -14.10 -4.64 -22.48
C VAL A 465 -15.19 -3.61 -22.16
N ARG A 466 -14.77 -2.40 -21.80
CA ARG A 466 -15.63 -1.27 -21.47
C ARG A 466 -15.79 -0.32 -22.66
N PHE A 467 -17.00 0.15 -22.88
CA PHE A 467 -17.37 1.16 -23.88
C PHE A 467 -18.02 2.33 -23.15
N PHE A 468 -17.37 3.49 -23.18
CA PHE A 468 -17.84 4.65 -22.42
C PHE A 468 -17.63 5.95 -23.19
N ARG A 469 -18.31 7.01 -22.73
CA ARG A 469 -18.09 8.38 -23.19
C ARG A 469 -17.69 9.26 -22.00
N PRO A 470 -16.61 10.05 -22.10
CA PRO A 470 -16.26 11.02 -21.08
C PRO A 470 -17.43 11.92 -20.69
N LEU A 471 -17.63 12.12 -19.38
CA LEU A 471 -18.67 12.97 -18.81
C LEU A 471 -20.11 12.49 -19.04
N GLU A 472 -20.28 11.22 -19.40
CA GLU A 472 -21.59 10.59 -19.56
C GLU A 472 -21.75 9.41 -18.61
N ARG A 473 -22.97 9.22 -18.07
CA ARG A 473 -23.30 8.12 -17.15
C ARG A 473 -23.55 6.78 -17.84
N GLU A 474 -23.74 6.78 -19.15
CA GLU A 474 -24.05 5.58 -19.91
C GLU A 474 -22.77 4.84 -20.31
N GLU A 475 -22.71 3.55 -20.00
CA GLU A 475 -21.56 2.70 -20.30
C GLU A 475 -22.01 1.29 -20.68
N TRP A 476 -21.23 0.61 -21.49
CA TRP A 476 -21.38 -0.82 -21.75
C TRP A 476 -20.14 -1.56 -21.28
N GLU A 477 -20.34 -2.78 -20.81
CA GLU A 477 -19.27 -3.69 -20.47
C GLU A 477 -19.57 -5.06 -21.09
N VAL A 478 -18.54 -5.70 -21.62
CA VAL A 478 -18.61 -7.06 -22.15
C VAL A 478 -17.41 -7.83 -21.63
N THR A 479 -17.64 -8.99 -21.05
CA THR A 479 -16.57 -9.90 -20.63
C THR A 479 -16.40 -11.03 -21.64
N VAL A 480 -15.15 -11.31 -21.99
CA VAL A 480 -14.77 -12.34 -22.98
C VAL A 480 -13.78 -13.29 -22.31
N ASN A 481 -14.08 -14.59 -22.28
CA ASN A 481 -13.18 -15.59 -21.70
C ASN A 481 -11.91 -15.80 -22.57
N PRO A 482 -10.91 -16.57 -22.10
CA PRO A 482 -9.65 -16.75 -22.82
C PRO A 482 -9.81 -17.42 -24.19
N GLN A 483 -10.91 -18.16 -24.42
CA GLN A 483 -11.26 -18.85 -25.67
C GLN A 483 -12.11 -17.99 -26.63
N GLY A 484 -12.45 -16.75 -26.25
CA GLY A 484 -13.21 -15.83 -27.11
C GLY A 484 -14.74 -15.94 -27.03
N ARG A 485 -15.27 -16.66 -26.05
CA ARG A 485 -16.71 -16.70 -25.74
C ARG A 485 -17.07 -15.47 -24.91
N VAL A 486 -18.14 -14.78 -25.28
CA VAL A 486 -18.74 -13.72 -24.46
C VAL A 486 -19.43 -14.38 -23.27
N MET A 487 -19.02 -14.01 -22.05
CA MET A 487 -19.51 -14.60 -20.80
C MET A 487 -20.59 -13.75 -20.14
N HIS A 488 -20.39 -12.45 -20.14
CA HIS A 488 -21.30 -11.48 -19.54
C HIS A 488 -21.29 -10.20 -20.36
N PHE A 489 -22.40 -9.47 -20.30
CA PHE A 489 -22.45 -8.07 -20.73
C PHE A 489 -23.36 -7.30 -19.79
N SER A 490 -23.13 -5.99 -19.67
CA SER A 490 -23.98 -5.09 -18.93
C SER A 490 -24.13 -3.76 -19.66
N HIS A 491 -25.29 -3.13 -19.48
CA HIS A 491 -25.59 -1.78 -19.95
C HIS A 491 -25.97 -0.89 -18.78
N LEU A 492 -25.04 -0.01 -18.40
CA LEU A 492 -25.28 0.98 -17.37
C LEU A 492 -26.06 2.15 -17.98
N LEU A 493 -27.27 2.38 -17.47
CA LEU A 493 -28.18 3.43 -17.92
C LEU A 493 -28.47 4.45 -16.81
N PRO A 494 -28.46 5.76 -17.11
CA PRO A 494 -28.91 6.80 -16.18
C PRO A 494 -30.33 6.54 -15.68
N GLU A 495 -30.66 6.78 -14.41
CA GLU A 495 -32.00 6.50 -13.84
C GLU A 495 -33.16 7.17 -14.58
N GLU A 496 -32.94 8.34 -15.17
CA GLU A 496 -33.94 9.09 -15.92
C GLU A 496 -34.04 8.66 -17.39
N ALA A 497 -33.22 7.71 -17.84
CA ALA A 497 -33.34 7.13 -19.17
C ALA A 497 -34.75 6.54 -19.36
N LYS A 498 -35.32 6.80 -20.53
CA LYS A 498 -36.68 6.35 -20.88
C LYS A 498 -36.73 4.83 -20.88
N GLY A 499 -37.80 4.27 -20.33
CA GLY A 499 -38.06 2.84 -20.40
C GLY A 499 -39.51 2.55 -20.04
N ALA A 500 -39.92 1.29 -20.21
CA ALA A 500 -41.25 0.91 -19.77
C ALA A 500 -41.31 0.75 -18.24
N LYS A 501 -42.46 1.05 -17.66
CA LYS A 501 -42.79 0.68 -16.27
C LYS A 501 -43.56 -0.63 -16.29
N LEU A 502 -42.85 -1.73 -16.60
CA LEU A 502 -43.49 -3.03 -16.81
C LEU A 502 -44.08 -3.60 -15.51
N ALA A 503 -45.19 -4.31 -15.67
CA ALA A 503 -45.71 -5.17 -14.61
C ALA A 503 -44.79 -6.40 -14.43
N ARG A 504 -44.81 -7.00 -13.24
CA ARG A 504 -43.98 -8.18 -12.90
C ARG A 504 -44.05 -9.27 -13.96
N LYS A 505 -45.26 -9.61 -14.41
CA LYS A 505 -45.51 -10.69 -15.38
C LYS A 505 -44.88 -10.40 -16.74
N GLU A 506 -44.92 -9.15 -17.19
CA GLU A 506 -44.34 -8.73 -18.48
C GLU A 506 -42.81 -8.74 -18.40
N ALA A 507 -42.24 -8.25 -17.30
CA ALA A 507 -40.79 -8.26 -17.08
C ALA A 507 -40.23 -9.68 -16.98
N ILE A 508 -40.96 -10.60 -16.32
CA ILE A 508 -40.66 -12.03 -16.33
C ILE A 508 -40.66 -12.54 -17.77
N GLN A 509 -41.73 -12.31 -18.55
CA GLN A 509 -41.77 -12.79 -19.95
C GLN A 509 -40.59 -12.31 -20.79
N ILE A 510 -40.11 -11.08 -20.58
CA ILE A 510 -38.92 -10.56 -21.25
C ILE A 510 -37.66 -11.31 -20.80
N ALA A 511 -37.46 -11.46 -19.48
CA ALA A 511 -36.34 -12.23 -18.94
C ALA A 511 -36.35 -13.69 -19.47
N GLU A 512 -37.50 -14.34 -19.45
CA GLU A 512 -37.66 -15.72 -19.91
C GLU A 512 -37.45 -15.87 -21.42
N THR A 513 -37.91 -14.90 -22.21
CA THR A 513 -37.68 -14.89 -23.66
C THR A 513 -36.19 -14.74 -23.96
N PHE A 514 -35.51 -13.85 -23.24
CA PHE A 514 -34.07 -13.63 -23.39
C PHE A 514 -33.28 -14.88 -23.00
N LEU A 515 -33.56 -15.47 -21.84
CA LEU A 515 -32.88 -16.68 -21.37
C LEU A 515 -33.03 -17.84 -22.36
N ASN A 516 -34.24 -18.09 -22.87
CA ASN A 516 -34.48 -19.18 -23.81
C ASN A 516 -33.88 -18.92 -25.20
N ARG A 517 -33.96 -17.69 -25.74
CA ARG A 517 -33.61 -17.39 -27.14
C ARG A 517 -32.17 -16.91 -27.33
N GLU A 518 -31.66 -16.12 -26.40
CA GLU A 518 -30.38 -15.44 -26.54
C GLU A 518 -29.30 -16.05 -25.64
N TRP A 519 -29.68 -16.65 -24.50
CA TRP A 519 -28.74 -17.24 -23.56
C TRP A 519 -28.68 -18.78 -23.62
N GLY A 520 -29.73 -19.43 -24.15
CA GLY A 520 -29.78 -20.89 -24.34
C GLY A 520 -30.21 -21.69 -23.10
N GLU A 521 -30.78 -21.04 -22.08
CA GLU A 521 -31.20 -21.67 -20.83
C GLU A 521 -32.67 -22.09 -20.86
N SER A 522 -32.95 -23.36 -20.50
CA SER A 522 -34.31 -23.88 -20.36
C SER A 522 -34.83 -23.65 -18.95
N LEU A 523 -35.72 -22.67 -18.80
CA LEU A 523 -36.29 -22.31 -17.49
C LEU A 523 -37.13 -23.41 -16.82
N ASN A 524 -37.44 -24.50 -17.50
CA ASN A 524 -38.08 -25.66 -16.89
C ASN A 524 -37.24 -26.27 -15.76
N GLU A 525 -35.92 -26.08 -15.79
CA GLU A 525 -34.97 -26.59 -14.79
C GLU A 525 -34.70 -25.59 -13.66
N TRP A 526 -35.24 -24.38 -13.78
CA TRP A 526 -35.02 -23.25 -12.87
C TRP A 526 -36.31 -22.88 -12.11
N ARG A 527 -36.17 -22.36 -10.90
CA ARG A 527 -37.26 -21.86 -10.06
C ARG A 527 -36.98 -20.43 -9.66
N LEU A 528 -37.89 -19.51 -9.94
CA LEU A 528 -37.80 -18.13 -9.45
C LEU A 528 -37.92 -18.10 -7.92
N VAL A 529 -36.89 -17.60 -7.23
CA VAL A 529 -36.83 -17.52 -5.76
C VAL A 529 -37.00 -16.10 -5.24
N GLU A 530 -36.48 -15.09 -5.96
CA GLU A 530 -36.58 -13.68 -5.59
C GLU A 530 -36.98 -12.82 -6.79
N ALA A 531 -37.78 -11.79 -6.55
CA ALA A 531 -38.25 -10.88 -7.60
C ALA A 531 -38.46 -9.48 -7.01
N ASP A 532 -37.47 -8.61 -7.21
CA ASP A 532 -37.52 -7.22 -6.75
C ASP A 532 -37.69 -6.26 -7.91
N HIS A 533 -38.11 -5.05 -7.59
CA HIS A 533 -38.13 -3.96 -8.54
C HIS A 533 -37.57 -2.68 -7.94
N PHE A 534 -37.01 -1.85 -8.81
CA PHE A 534 -36.53 -0.52 -8.50
C PHE A 534 -37.29 0.47 -9.38
N ASP A 535 -38.12 1.30 -8.74
CA ASP A 535 -38.84 2.36 -9.44
C ASP A 535 -37.87 3.52 -9.75
N ARG A 536 -37.67 3.77 -11.04
CA ARG A 536 -36.92 4.93 -11.55
C ARG A 536 -37.91 6.00 -12.04
N PRO A 537 -37.47 7.27 -12.24
CA PRO A 537 -38.36 8.33 -12.70
C PRO A 537 -39.16 7.94 -13.97
N ASN A 538 -38.45 7.41 -14.97
CA ASN A 538 -38.99 7.14 -16.31
C ASN A 538 -39.03 5.65 -16.71
N ARG A 539 -38.74 4.71 -15.78
CA ARG A 539 -38.79 3.27 -16.03
C ARG A 539 -38.92 2.47 -14.73
N ARG A 540 -39.18 1.16 -14.83
CA ARG A 540 -39.06 0.21 -13.72
C ARG A 540 -38.01 -0.82 -14.07
N ASP A 541 -37.03 -0.98 -13.19
CA ASP A 541 -36.03 -2.04 -13.31
C ASP A 541 -36.48 -3.22 -12.47
N TRP A 542 -36.29 -4.45 -12.94
CA TRP A 542 -36.61 -5.69 -12.24
C TRP A 542 -35.35 -6.52 -12.03
N ARG A 543 -35.24 -7.11 -10.83
CA ARG A 543 -34.21 -8.09 -10.49
C ARG A 543 -34.89 -9.42 -10.21
N PHE A 544 -34.49 -10.46 -10.95
CA PHE A 544 -34.99 -11.81 -10.76
C PHE A 544 -33.84 -12.73 -10.37
N ILE A 545 -34.00 -13.50 -9.31
CA ILE A 545 -33.07 -14.56 -8.93
C ILE A 545 -33.76 -15.91 -9.12
N TYR A 546 -33.15 -16.76 -9.92
CA TYR A 546 -33.57 -18.12 -10.21
C TYR A 546 -32.62 -19.10 -9.53
N GLU A 547 -33.16 -20.19 -9.01
CA GLU A 547 -32.42 -21.28 -8.40
C GLU A 547 -32.63 -22.56 -9.21
N HIS A 548 -31.55 -23.27 -9.52
CA HIS A 548 -31.64 -24.52 -10.27
C HIS A 548 -32.27 -25.62 -9.42
N LYS A 549 -33.21 -26.39 -9.99
CA LYS A 549 -34.00 -27.39 -9.23
C LYS A 549 -33.15 -28.57 -8.74
N THR A 550 -32.24 -29.07 -9.59
CA THR A 550 -31.45 -30.29 -9.34
C THR A 550 -29.95 -30.06 -9.08
N ARG A 551 -29.33 -29.01 -9.66
CA ARG A 551 -27.90 -28.73 -9.50
C ARG A 551 -27.60 -28.10 -8.14
N ARG A 552 -26.90 -28.87 -7.30
CA ARG A 552 -26.39 -28.49 -5.97
C ARG A 552 -25.02 -29.15 -5.77
N ILE A 553 -24.12 -28.48 -5.06
CA ILE A 553 -22.87 -29.05 -4.56
C ILE A 553 -22.90 -28.88 -3.06
N GLY A 554 -22.79 -29.98 -2.29
CA GLY A 554 -23.11 -29.95 -0.87
C GLY A 554 -24.49 -29.32 -0.63
N ASP A 555 -24.52 -28.28 0.19
CA ASP A 555 -25.71 -27.47 0.49
C ASP A 555 -25.81 -26.19 -0.37
N ALA A 556 -24.89 -25.96 -1.31
CA ALA A 556 -24.88 -24.79 -2.18
C ALA A 556 -25.67 -25.02 -3.48
N PRO A 557 -26.85 -24.37 -3.69
CA PRO A 557 -27.55 -24.41 -4.96
C PRO A 557 -26.95 -23.46 -5.99
N LEU A 558 -27.05 -23.85 -7.27
CA LEU A 558 -26.73 -22.96 -8.37
C LEU A 558 -27.84 -21.90 -8.50
N ARG A 559 -27.46 -20.63 -8.48
CA ARG A 559 -28.35 -19.48 -8.67
C ARG A 559 -27.94 -18.66 -9.88
N MET A 560 -28.91 -17.94 -10.41
CA MET A 560 -28.75 -17.04 -11.55
C MET A 560 -29.58 -15.77 -11.35
N GLN A 561 -28.97 -14.62 -11.54
CA GLN A 561 -29.61 -13.31 -11.53
C GLN A 561 -29.83 -12.81 -12.95
N VAL A 562 -31.02 -12.27 -13.20
CA VAL A 562 -31.36 -11.54 -14.43
C VAL A 562 -31.87 -10.14 -14.08
N MET A 563 -31.25 -9.13 -14.68
CA MET A 563 -31.65 -7.73 -14.53
C MET A 563 -32.38 -7.25 -15.78
N VAL A 564 -33.60 -6.73 -15.63
CA VAL A 564 -34.41 -6.18 -16.71
C VAL A 564 -34.61 -4.69 -16.48
N LYS A 565 -34.07 -3.83 -17.35
CA LYS A 565 -34.21 -2.37 -17.31
C LYS A 565 -35.25 -1.92 -18.31
N GLY A 566 -36.45 -1.57 -17.85
CA GLY A 566 -37.55 -1.24 -18.75
C GLY A 566 -37.92 -2.44 -19.63
N LYS A 567 -37.57 -2.43 -20.92
CA LYS A 567 -37.82 -3.55 -21.86
C LYS A 567 -36.56 -4.32 -22.27
N GLU A 568 -35.40 -3.95 -21.74
CA GLU A 568 -34.11 -4.50 -22.13
C GLU A 568 -33.53 -5.33 -20.99
N VAL A 569 -32.94 -6.47 -21.32
CA VAL A 569 -32.18 -7.28 -20.35
C VAL A 569 -30.77 -6.73 -20.28
N GLU A 570 -30.34 -6.32 -19.09
CA GLU A 570 -28.99 -5.82 -18.85
C GLU A 570 -27.97 -6.94 -18.97
N GLY A 571 -28.24 -8.10 -18.37
CA GLY A 571 -27.33 -9.23 -18.36
C GLY A 571 -27.81 -10.36 -17.44
N VAL A 572 -27.05 -11.45 -17.48
CA VAL A 572 -27.24 -12.67 -16.69
C VAL A 572 -25.95 -12.96 -15.94
N TRP A 573 -26.06 -13.35 -14.67
CA TRP A 573 -24.93 -13.75 -13.83
C TRP A 573 -25.31 -14.96 -12.99
N GLY A 574 -24.51 -16.02 -12.99
CA GLY A 574 -24.74 -17.24 -12.20
C GLY A 574 -23.65 -17.46 -11.16
N TRP A 575 -23.98 -18.06 -10.02
CA TRP A 575 -23.05 -18.39 -8.93
C TRP A 575 -23.58 -19.56 -8.09
N TRP A 576 -22.70 -20.25 -7.37
CA TRP A 576 -23.07 -21.19 -6.31
C TRP A 576 -23.34 -20.42 -5.01
N GLU A 577 -24.55 -20.51 -4.47
CA GLU A 577 -24.90 -19.87 -3.20
C GLU A 577 -24.29 -20.64 -2.04
N VAL A 578 -23.08 -20.25 -1.63
CA VAL A 578 -22.37 -20.87 -0.51
C VAL A 578 -23.16 -20.66 0.81
N PRO A 579 -23.42 -21.72 1.60
CA PRO A 579 -24.18 -21.62 2.84
C PRO A 579 -23.59 -20.62 3.84
N GLU A 580 -24.42 -19.74 4.39
CA GLU A 580 -24.03 -18.74 5.40
C GLU A 580 -23.37 -19.38 6.63
N ALA A 581 -23.83 -20.55 7.07
CA ALA A 581 -23.26 -21.28 8.20
C ALA A 581 -21.80 -21.72 7.94
N TRP A 582 -21.48 -22.16 6.71
CA TRP A 582 -20.12 -22.54 6.34
C TRP A 582 -19.21 -21.31 6.27
N LYS A 583 -19.69 -20.20 5.68
CA LYS A 583 -18.95 -18.93 5.64
C LYS A 583 -18.61 -18.46 7.04
N PHE A 584 -19.60 -18.47 7.93
CA PHE A 584 -19.44 -18.08 9.32
C PHE A 584 -18.37 -18.92 10.06
N GLU A 585 -18.39 -20.25 9.90
CA GLU A 585 -17.39 -21.15 10.50
C GLU A 585 -15.97 -20.91 9.96
N ARG A 586 -15.84 -20.64 8.65
CA ARG A 586 -14.57 -20.32 7.98
C ARG A 586 -14.01 -18.97 8.43
N GLU A 587 -14.81 -17.92 8.41
CA GLU A 587 -14.45 -16.57 8.87
C GLU A 587 -13.99 -16.58 10.34
N GLN A 588 -14.62 -17.40 11.19
CA GLN A 588 -14.23 -17.58 12.58
C GLN A 588 -12.79 -18.09 12.73
N PHE A 589 -12.35 -18.96 11.82
CA PHE A 589 -11.03 -19.56 11.85
C PHE A 589 -9.97 -18.65 11.20
N GLU A 590 -10.28 -18.02 10.06
CA GLU A 590 -9.41 -17.05 9.38
C GLU A 590 -9.00 -15.86 10.25
N ALA A 591 -9.92 -15.38 11.09
CA ALA A 591 -9.65 -14.28 11.99
C ALA A 591 -8.47 -14.60 12.94
N TRP A 592 -8.35 -15.84 13.41
CA TRP A 592 -7.25 -16.27 14.27
C TRP A 592 -5.91 -16.35 13.54
N THR A 593 -5.90 -16.82 12.30
CA THR A 593 -4.68 -17.01 11.51
C THR A 593 -4.13 -15.67 11.01
N SER A 594 -5.01 -14.73 10.67
CA SER A 594 -4.69 -13.34 10.36
C SER A 594 -3.98 -12.61 11.52
N LEU A 595 -4.38 -12.89 12.77
CA LEU A 595 -3.73 -12.34 13.96
C LEU A 595 -2.25 -12.76 14.04
N VAL A 596 -1.97 -14.03 13.74
CA VAL A 596 -0.60 -14.57 13.74
C VAL A 596 0.25 -13.89 12.66
N ALA A 597 -0.31 -13.71 11.45
CA ALA A 597 0.37 -13.03 10.35
C ALA A 597 0.78 -11.59 10.71
N ILE A 598 -0.15 -10.82 11.26
CA ILE A 598 0.09 -9.41 11.62
C ILE A 598 1.09 -9.31 12.76
N TYR A 599 0.98 -10.15 13.80
CA TYR A 599 1.95 -10.19 14.89
C TYR A 599 3.36 -10.43 14.37
N LEU A 600 3.54 -11.40 13.47
CA LEU A 600 4.83 -11.70 12.87
C LEU A 600 5.33 -10.56 11.97
N LEU A 601 4.46 -9.94 11.17
CA LEU A 601 4.82 -8.79 10.35
C LEU A 601 5.31 -7.62 11.22
N VAL A 602 4.58 -7.29 12.28
CA VAL A 602 4.96 -6.22 13.21
C VAL A 602 6.29 -6.55 13.88
N LEU A 603 6.48 -7.80 14.34
CA LEU A 603 7.73 -8.25 14.94
C LEU A 603 8.91 -8.11 13.96
N LEU A 604 8.72 -8.50 12.69
CA LEU A 604 9.74 -8.40 11.64
C LEU A 604 10.09 -6.95 11.31
N VAL A 605 9.08 -6.07 11.20
CA VAL A 605 9.29 -4.63 10.93
C VAL A 605 10.04 -3.99 12.10
N VAL A 606 9.61 -4.23 13.34
CA VAL A 606 10.27 -3.70 14.55
C VAL A 606 11.69 -4.22 14.67
N ALA A 607 11.91 -5.52 14.45
CA ALA A 607 13.25 -6.11 14.45
C ALA A 607 14.14 -5.51 13.35
N GLY A 608 13.60 -5.30 12.15
CA GLY A 608 14.32 -4.67 11.03
C GLY A 608 14.75 -3.23 11.34
N ILE A 609 13.83 -2.42 11.88
CA ILE A 609 14.12 -1.04 12.31
C ILE A 609 15.16 -1.05 13.43
N PHE A 610 15.02 -1.93 14.43
CA PHE A 610 15.96 -2.04 15.54
C PHE A 610 17.36 -2.40 15.08
N VAL A 611 17.49 -3.39 14.19
CA VAL A 611 18.78 -3.79 13.59
C VAL A 611 19.35 -2.62 12.80
N ALA A 612 18.59 -1.98 11.91
CA ALA A 612 19.07 -0.85 11.11
C ALA A 612 19.57 0.32 11.99
N PHE A 613 18.81 0.66 13.04
CA PHE A 613 19.17 1.70 13.99
C PHE A 613 20.44 1.37 14.79
N TYR A 614 20.54 0.14 15.28
CA TYR A 614 21.70 -0.33 16.04
C TYR A 614 22.97 -0.33 15.20
N GLU A 615 22.88 -0.81 13.96
CA GLU A 615 23.97 -0.80 12.97
C GLU A 615 24.41 0.64 12.64
N TRP A 616 23.46 1.54 12.42
CA TRP A 616 23.77 2.97 12.26
C TRP A 616 24.52 3.53 13.48
N ARG A 617 24.04 3.28 14.70
CA ARG A 617 24.66 3.78 15.93
C ARG A 617 26.08 3.28 16.14
N GLU A 618 26.38 2.04 15.76
CA GLU A 618 27.68 1.40 16.01
C GLU A 618 28.80 1.77 15.04
N GLY A 619 28.59 2.65 14.07
CA GLY A 619 29.67 2.90 13.10
C GLY A 619 29.78 1.84 12.02
N THR A 620 28.78 0.97 11.82
CA THR A 620 28.90 -0.15 10.88
C THR A 620 28.47 0.20 9.46
N THR A 621 27.65 1.24 9.31
CA THR A 621 27.06 1.67 8.05
C THR A 621 27.70 2.95 7.54
N GLY A 622 27.97 2.99 6.24
CA GLY A 622 28.35 4.19 5.49
C GLY A 622 27.73 4.10 4.10
N PHE A 623 27.68 5.22 3.38
CA PHE A 623 26.89 5.31 2.15
C PHE A 623 27.70 5.88 0.99
N ARG A 624 27.61 5.22 -0.18
CA ARG A 624 28.26 5.66 -1.42
C ARG A 624 27.20 6.04 -2.46
N LEU A 625 26.87 7.33 -2.55
CA LEU A 625 25.86 7.83 -3.50
C LEU A 625 26.14 7.43 -4.96
N PRO A 626 27.38 7.54 -5.50
CA PRO A 626 27.65 7.15 -6.89
C PRO A 626 27.39 5.67 -7.16
N LEU A 627 27.52 4.82 -6.14
CA LEU A 627 27.19 3.41 -6.23
C LEU A 627 25.68 3.21 -6.23
N GLY A 628 24.98 3.83 -5.27
CA GLY A 628 23.52 3.80 -5.19
C GLY A 628 22.88 4.18 -6.51
N LEU A 629 23.36 5.26 -7.16
CA LEU A 629 22.90 5.70 -8.49
C LEU A 629 23.20 4.69 -9.61
N LYS A 630 24.40 4.09 -9.63
CA LYS A 630 24.74 3.07 -10.64
C LYS A 630 23.87 1.83 -10.53
N VAL A 631 23.53 1.42 -9.30
CA VAL A 631 22.63 0.29 -9.06
C VAL A 631 21.20 0.68 -9.40
N SER A 632 20.73 1.86 -8.98
CA SER A 632 19.32 2.25 -9.09
C SER A 632 18.86 2.62 -10.50
N LEU A 633 19.71 3.24 -11.33
CA LEU A 633 19.31 3.76 -12.64
C LEU A 633 18.72 2.67 -13.56
N PRO A 634 19.31 1.47 -13.70
CA PRO A 634 18.71 0.38 -14.46
C PRO A 634 17.33 -0.06 -13.94
N PHE A 635 17.15 -0.20 -12.61
CA PHE A 635 15.86 -0.60 -12.04
C PHE A 635 14.82 0.50 -12.14
N THR A 636 15.22 1.76 -12.02
CA THR A 636 14.33 2.91 -12.20
C THR A 636 13.90 3.03 -13.66
N PHE A 637 14.82 2.84 -14.59
CA PHE A 637 14.50 2.79 -16.02
C PHE A 637 13.54 1.64 -16.34
N LEU A 638 13.78 0.45 -15.80
CA LEU A 638 12.91 -0.70 -15.98
C LEU A 638 11.52 -0.50 -15.34
N ALA A 639 11.44 0.14 -14.18
CA ALA A 639 10.18 0.54 -13.57
C ALA A 639 9.44 1.57 -14.42
N ALA A 640 10.14 2.57 -14.98
CA ALA A 640 9.54 3.54 -15.89
C ALA A 640 9.00 2.87 -17.17
N LEU A 641 9.72 1.89 -17.73
CA LEU A 641 9.23 1.08 -18.85
C LEU A 641 7.99 0.27 -18.47
N GLN A 642 7.99 -0.39 -17.31
CA GLN A 642 6.82 -1.12 -16.80
C GLN A 642 5.61 -0.21 -16.63
N MET A 643 5.80 1.02 -16.14
CA MET A 643 4.72 1.99 -16.00
C MET A 643 4.17 2.45 -17.35
N LEU A 644 5.05 2.72 -18.31
CA LEU A 644 4.65 3.04 -19.67
C LEU A 644 3.88 1.87 -20.29
N ASN A 645 4.29 0.64 -20.01
CA ASN A 645 3.64 -0.58 -20.47
C ASN A 645 2.23 -0.75 -19.87
N TRP A 646 2.08 -0.43 -18.58
CA TRP A 646 0.81 -0.48 -17.85
C TRP A 646 -0.22 0.56 -18.35
N THR A 647 0.21 1.57 -19.12
CA THR A 647 -0.72 2.58 -19.72
C THR A 647 -1.82 1.95 -20.57
N ALA A 648 -1.64 0.71 -21.02
CA ALA A 648 -2.65 -0.07 -21.72
C ALA A 648 -3.96 -0.22 -20.94
N ASN A 649 -3.92 -0.12 -19.60
CA ASN A 649 -5.07 -0.28 -18.71
C ASN A 649 -5.59 1.05 -18.13
N ILE A 650 -5.04 2.21 -18.51
CA ILE A 650 -5.43 3.50 -17.92
C ILE A 650 -6.91 3.81 -18.20
N TRP A 651 -7.42 3.47 -19.38
CA TRP A 651 -8.80 3.81 -19.74
C TRP A 651 -9.83 2.81 -19.22
N SER A 652 -9.44 1.60 -18.84
CA SER A 652 -10.37 0.64 -18.24
C SER A 652 -10.71 0.99 -16.79
N LEU A 653 -9.91 1.84 -16.12
CA LEU A 653 -10.16 2.34 -14.76
C LEU A 653 -10.66 3.79 -14.74
N TYR A 654 -10.92 4.38 -15.92
CA TYR A 654 -11.34 5.77 -16.02
C TYR A 654 -12.76 5.97 -15.45
N PRO A 655 -12.95 6.89 -14.48
CA PRO A 655 -14.26 7.27 -14.01
C PRO A 655 -14.86 8.32 -14.97
N THR A 656 -16.03 8.03 -15.52
CA THR A 656 -16.70 8.90 -16.51
C THR A 656 -17.10 10.26 -15.98
N SER A 657 -17.15 10.46 -14.67
CA SER A 657 -17.33 11.78 -14.04
C SER A 657 -16.11 12.71 -14.17
N LEU A 658 -14.94 12.23 -14.61
CA LEU A 658 -13.73 13.05 -14.77
C LEU A 658 -13.56 13.58 -16.19
N PRO A 659 -13.06 14.81 -16.39
CA PRO A 659 -12.47 15.18 -17.67
C PRO A 659 -11.26 14.29 -18.00
N PRO A 660 -11.08 13.81 -19.25
CA PRO A 660 -9.98 12.93 -19.64
C PRO A 660 -8.58 13.45 -19.26
N ILE A 661 -8.38 14.78 -19.35
CA ILE A 661 -7.10 15.41 -19.00
C ILE A 661 -6.79 15.35 -17.51
N ALA A 662 -7.81 15.46 -16.65
CA ALA A 662 -7.65 15.36 -15.20
C ALA A 662 -7.29 13.93 -14.78
N TRP A 663 -7.92 12.93 -15.42
CA TRP A 663 -7.58 11.52 -15.22
C TRP A 663 -6.12 11.22 -15.59
N LEU A 664 -5.69 11.64 -16.79
CA LEU A 664 -4.30 11.47 -17.23
C LEU A 664 -3.31 12.16 -16.29
N PHE A 665 -3.65 13.37 -15.82
CA PHE A 665 -2.83 14.09 -14.86
C PHE A 665 -2.67 13.33 -13.54
N ILE A 666 -3.76 12.79 -12.97
CA ILE A 666 -3.72 11.98 -11.74
C ILE A 666 -2.84 10.73 -11.97
N MET A 667 -3.08 9.99 -13.06
CA MET A 667 -2.35 8.75 -13.33
C MET A 667 -0.85 8.98 -13.54
N VAL A 668 -0.47 10.00 -14.33
CA VAL A 668 0.93 10.28 -14.64
C VAL A 668 1.67 10.91 -13.46
N LEU A 669 1.11 11.98 -12.87
CA LEU A 669 1.81 12.75 -11.83
C LEU A 669 1.79 12.06 -10.46
N LEU A 670 0.62 11.61 -10.01
CA LEU A 670 0.45 11.01 -8.67
C LEU A 670 0.82 9.52 -8.68
N GLY A 671 0.51 8.81 -9.77
CA GLY A 671 0.82 7.39 -9.91
C GLY A 671 2.25 7.14 -10.38
N MET A 672 2.58 7.52 -11.62
CA MET A 672 3.82 7.06 -12.26
C MET A 672 5.08 7.78 -11.77
N LEU A 673 5.11 9.11 -11.81
CA LEU A 673 6.33 9.85 -11.45
C LEU A 673 6.70 9.67 -9.98
N LEU A 674 5.72 9.69 -9.09
CA LEU A 674 5.95 9.51 -7.65
C LEU A 674 6.46 8.11 -7.32
N LEU A 675 5.86 7.05 -7.85
CA LEU A 675 6.31 5.68 -7.62
C LEU A 675 7.70 5.42 -8.23
N ALA A 676 7.99 5.95 -9.42
CA ALA A 676 9.34 5.86 -10.02
C ALA A 676 10.39 6.56 -9.14
N LEU A 677 10.04 7.72 -8.58
CA LEU A 677 10.90 8.46 -7.66
C LEU A 677 11.11 7.72 -6.33
N ILE A 678 10.05 7.13 -5.76
CA ILE A 678 10.13 6.27 -4.56
C ILE A 678 11.04 5.06 -4.85
N ALA A 679 10.83 4.37 -5.98
CA ALA A 679 11.65 3.23 -6.40
C ALA A 679 13.12 3.63 -6.57
N LEU A 680 13.40 4.79 -7.20
CA LEU A 680 14.75 5.34 -7.32
C LEU A 680 15.38 5.57 -5.94
N ILE A 681 14.66 6.17 -5.00
CA ILE A 681 15.19 6.50 -3.67
C ILE A 681 15.43 5.25 -2.84
N VAL A 682 14.48 4.31 -2.85
CA VAL A 682 14.63 3.02 -2.16
C VAL A 682 15.84 2.26 -2.70
N THR A 683 15.99 2.17 -4.02
CA THR A 683 17.14 1.47 -4.63
C THR A 683 18.46 2.20 -4.45
N VAL A 684 18.50 3.53 -4.54
CA VAL A 684 19.68 4.35 -4.22
C VAL A 684 20.10 4.14 -2.77
N PHE A 685 19.13 4.18 -1.85
CA PHE A 685 19.36 3.98 -0.43
C PHE A 685 19.97 2.61 -0.20
N VAL A 686 19.28 1.55 -0.61
CA VAL A 686 19.73 0.18 -0.37
C VAL A 686 21.06 -0.12 -1.07
N GLY A 687 21.20 0.25 -2.35
CA GLY A 687 22.44 0.06 -3.10
C GLY A 687 23.62 0.87 -2.57
N GLY A 688 23.38 2.04 -1.98
CA GLY A 688 24.43 2.90 -1.44
C GLY A 688 25.06 2.40 -0.14
N PHE A 689 24.34 1.60 0.68
CA PHE A 689 24.86 1.04 1.94
C PHE A 689 25.69 -0.25 1.79
N GLU A 690 25.58 -0.91 0.64
CA GLU A 690 26.23 -2.19 0.32
C GLU A 690 27.71 -2.30 0.75
N PRO A 691 28.60 -1.34 0.47
CA PRO A 691 30.05 -1.54 0.61
C PRO A 691 30.49 -1.77 2.05
N ASN A 692 29.90 -1.01 2.98
CA ASN A 692 30.28 -1.05 4.40
C ASN A 692 29.58 -2.20 5.11
N TRP A 693 28.34 -2.47 4.67
CA TRP A 693 27.58 -3.58 5.18
C TRP A 693 28.25 -4.91 4.81
N ILE A 694 28.64 -5.11 3.54
CA ILE A 694 29.39 -6.29 3.10
C ILE A 694 30.78 -6.35 3.75
N ALA A 695 31.56 -5.27 3.75
CA ALA A 695 32.91 -5.28 4.33
C ALA A 695 32.94 -5.73 5.80
N LYS A 696 31.94 -5.37 6.61
CA LYS A 696 31.90 -5.74 8.04
C LYS A 696 31.22 -7.07 8.32
N ARG A 697 30.22 -7.47 7.52
CA ARG A 697 29.37 -8.65 7.78
C ARG A 697 29.79 -9.88 6.99
N LEU A 698 30.26 -9.64 5.78
CA LEU A 698 30.71 -10.63 4.80
C LEU A 698 32.09 -10.21 4.27
N PRO A 699 33.10 -10.00 5.15
CA PRO A 699 34.40 -9.42 4.77
C PRO A 699 35.13 -10.20 3.66
N GLU A 700 34.83 -11.49 3.56
CA GLU A 700 35.36 -12.43 2.57
C GLU A 700 34.77 -12.21 1.16
N MET A 701 33.67 -11.47 1.03
CA MET A 701 33.01 -11.20 -0.25
C MET A 701 33.53 -9.92 -0.87
N VAL A 702 33.70 -9.92 -2.20
CA VAL A 702 34.06 -8.72 -2.94
C VAL A 702 32.81 -7.83 -3.08
N PRO A 703 32.83 -6.57 -2.58
CA PRO A 703 31.69 -5.68 -2.68
C PRO A 703 31.30 -5.34 -4.12
N LEU A 704 30.02 -5.12 -4.37
CA LEU A 704 29.47 -4.62 -5.64
C LEU A 704 30.13 -3.29 -6.03
N SER A 705 30.50 -2.46 -5.04
CA SER A 705 31.27 -1.23 -5.30
C SER A 705 32.62 -1.44 -5.93
N VAL A 706 33.32 -2.53 -5.62
CA VAL A 706 34.61 -2.86 -6.26
C VAL A 706 34.34 -3.33 -7.69
N TRP A 707 33.31 -4.15 -7.90
CA TRP A 707 32.91 -4.66 -9.21
C TRP A 707 32.52 -3.54 -10.20
N LEU A 708 31.74 -2.55 -9.76
CA LEU A 708 31.29 -1.41 -10.56
C LEU A 708 32.33 -0.27 -10.66
N SER A 709 33.54 -0.50 -10.18
CA SER A 709 34.67 0.44 -10.22
C SER A 709 35.82 -0.07 -11.09
N ARG A 710 36.84 0.76 -11.30
CA ARG A 710 38.10 0.33 -11.95
C ARG A 710 38.86 -0.72 -11.12
N GLY A 711 38.54 -0.84 -9.83
CA GLY A 711 39.14 -1.82 -8.91
C GLY A 711 38.89 -3.28 -9.29
N ARG A 712 37.89 -3.58 -10.12
CA ARG A 712 37.64 -4.95 -10.62
C ARG A 712 38.82 -5.56 -11.38
N ASN A 713 39.73 -4.74 -11.91
CA ASN A 713 40.92 -5.17 -12.65
C ASN A 713 42.14 -5.38 -11.72
N ASN A 714 42.00 -5.27 -10.40
CA ASN A 714 43.10 -5.49 -9.46
C ASN A 714 43.57 -6.97 -9.55
N PRO A 715 44.86 -7.24 -9.79
CA PRO A 715 45.41 -8.61 -9.80
C PRO A 715 45.11 -9.42 -8.53
N GLU A 716 45.01 -8.77 -7.37
CA GLU A 716 44.67 -9.42 -6.08
C GLU A 716 43.26 -10.03 -6.09
N LEU A 717 42.37 -9.56 -6.97
CA LEU A 717 41.03 -10.10 -7.13
C LEU A 717 40.97 -11.32 -8.05
N ALA A 718 42.05 -11.66 -8.77
CA ALA A 718 42.07 -12.75 -9.74
C ALA A 718 41.66 -14.10 -9.14
N SER A 719 42.01 -14.32 -7.87
CA SER A 719 41.68 -15.54 -7.12
C SER A 719 40.29 -15.53 -6.48
N THR A 720 39.58 -14.39 -6.49
CA THR A 720 38.26 -14.24 -5.87
C THR A 720 37.14 -14.66 -6.80
N ALA A 721 35.92 -14.85 -6.25
CA ALA A 721 34.75 -15.26 -7.04
C ALA A 721 34.39 -14.24 -8.16
N LEU A 722 34.86 -13.00 -8.05
CA LEU A 722 34.58 -11.95 -9.03
C LEU A 722 35.29 -12.20 -10.37
N CYS A 723 36.56 -12.61 -10.33
CA CYS A 723 37.43 -12.69 -11.50
C CYS A 723 37.85 -14.12 -11.87
N HIS A 724 37.69 -15.07 -10.93
CA HIS A 724 38.10 -16.46 -11.15
C HIS A 724 37.28 -17.12 -12.28
N PRO A 725 37.92 -17.68 -13.33
CA PRO A 725 37.20 -18.25 -14.49
C PRO A 725 36.18 -19.34 -14.12
N ALA A 726 36.53 -20.21 -13.17
CA ALA A 726 35.61 -21.26 -12.70
C ALA A 726 34.39 -20.70 -11.94
N ALA A 727 34.47 -19.52 -11.32
CA ALA A 727 33.34 -18.97 -10.57
C ALA A 727 32.17 -18.61 -11.48
N PHE A 728 32.47 -18.05 -12.65
CA PHE A 728 31.44 -17.71 -13.62
C PHE A 728 30.83 -18.95 -14.27
N ARG A 729 31.66 -19.94 -14.62
CA ARG A 729 31.19 -21.25 -15.10
C ARG A 729 30.27 -21.92 -14.10
N ASP A 730 30.71 -22.01 -12.85
CA ASP A 730 29.99 -22.69 -11.77
C ASP A 730 28.66 -21.97 -11.47
N ALA A 731 28.62 -20.63 -11.52
CA ALA A 731 27.40 -19.84 -11.37
C ALA A 731 26.38 -20.09 -12.49
N ILE A 732 26.83 -20.12 -13.75
CA ILE A 732 25.96 -20.41 -14.90
C ILE A 732 25.38 -21.82 -14.80
N ALA A 733 26.25 -22.81 -14.58
CA ALA A 733 25.82 -24.20 -14.49
C ALA A 733 24.86 -24.41 -13.30
N PHE A 734 25.12 -23.78 -12.15
CA PHE A 734 24.18 -23.78 -11.03
C PHE A 734 22.83 -23.14 -11.41
N GLY A 735 22.83 -21.96 -12.04
CA GLY A 735 21.60 -21.27 -12.43
C GLY A 735 20.72 -22.09 -13.38
N TYR A 736 21.31 -22.78 -14.35
CA TYR A 736 20.57 -23.69 -15.23
C TYR A 736 20.07 -24.94 -14.49
N LEU A 737 20.89 -25.57 -13.64
CA LEU A 737 20.44 -26.71 -12.82
C LEU A 737 19.29 -26.32 -11.89
N ALA A 738 19.36 -25.13 -11.27
CA ALA A 738 18.28 -24.58 -10.46
C ALA A 738 17.02 -24.36 -11.29
N SER A 739 17.17 -23.89 -12.53
CA SER A 739 16.03 -23.68 -13.46
C SER A 739 15.34 -25.00 -13.80
N PHE A 740 16.11 -26.07 -14.06
CA PHE A 740 15.55 -27.42 -14.25
C PHE A 740 14.93 -27.98 -12.96
N ALA A 741 15.57 -27.78 -11.81
CA ALA A 741 15.09 -28.27 -10.52
C ALA A 741 13.75 -27.64 -10.11
N SER A 742 13.54 -26.38 -10.50
CA SER A 742 12.38 -25.58 -10.08
C SER A 742 11.41 -25.26 -11.22
N TRP A 743 11.57 -25.91 -12.38
CA TRP A 743 10.72 -25.70 -13.56
C TRP A 743 9.22 -25.77 -13.23
N HIS A 744 8.80 -26.78 -12.46
CA HIS A 744 7.40 -27.06 -12.13
C HIS A 744 6.87 -26.16 -10.99
N LEU A 745 7.71 -25.81 -10.00
CA LEU A 745 7.37 -24.95 -8.86
C LEU A 745 6.80 -23.59 -9.30
N PHE A 746 7.27 -23.09 -10.43
CA PHE A 746 6.77 -21.84 -11.00
C PHE A 746 5.76 -22.07 -12.14
N ASN A 747 5.39 -23.30 -12.50
CA ASN A 747 4.44 -23.55 -13.60
C ASN A 747 3.00 -23.80 -13.12
N GLU A 748 2.81 -24.17 -11.85
CA GLU A 748 1.52 -24.67 -11.33
C GLU A 748 0.91 -23.85 -10.19
N THR A 749 1.56 -22.77 -9.74
CA THR A 749 1.00 -21.94 -8.66
C THR A 749 -0.07 -20.99 -9.21
N GLN A 750 -1.12 -20.72 -8.42
CA GLN A 750 -2.15 -19.71 -8.74
C GLN A 750 -1.55 -18.31 -9.00
N LEU A 751 -0.38 -18.04 -8.40
CA LEU A 751 0.47 -16.88 -8.71
C LEU A 751 0.77 -16.72 -10.21
N ASN A 752 0.63 -17.77 -11.02
CA ASN A 752 0.83 -17.74 -12.47
C ASN A 752 -0.39 -17.24 -13.25
N ALA A 753 -1.61 -17.37 -12.76
CA ALA A 753 -2.74 -16.69 -13.38
C ALA A 753 -2.61 -15.17 -13.23
N LEU A 754 -2.04 -14.73 -12.09
CA LEU A 754 -1.63 -13.34 -11.84
C LEU A 754 -0.44 -12.89 -12.71
N LEU A 755 0.25 -13.82 -13.38
CA LEU A 755 1.31 -13.47 -14.32
C LEU A 755 0.73 -12.92 -15.62
N LEU A 756 -0.42 -13.37 -16.13
CA LEU A 756 -0.95 -12.85 -17.40
C LEU A 756 -1.29 -11.35 -17.27
N ARG A 757 -0.43 -10.51 -17.83
CA ARG A 757 -0.56 -9.05 -17.74
C ARG A 757 -1.19 -8.53 -19.01
N GLY A 758 -2.33 -7.87 -18.89
CA GLY A 758 -2.93 -7.08 -19.96
C GLY A 758 -2.12 -5.82 -20.27
N SER A 759 -0.80 -5.84 -20.41
CA SER A 759 -0.01 -4.66 -20.80
C SER A 759 0.24 -4.64 -22.32
N TRP A 760 0.93 -3.63 -22.86
CA TRP A 760 1.24 -3.60 -24.30
C TRP A 760 2.22 -4.70 -24.72
N LEU A 761 3.26 -4.91 -23.90
CA LEU A 761 4.34 -5.87 -24.06
C LEU A 761 4.52 -6.67 -22.76
N PRO A 762 3.75 -7.74 -22.54
CA PRO A 762 3.78 -8.50 -21.28
C PRO A 762 5.18 -8.92 -20.83
N PHE A 763 6.09 -9.23 -21.75
CA PHE A 763 7.48 -9.60 -21.42
C PHE A 763 8.24 -8.55 -20.61
N LEU A 764 7.96 -7.25 -20.81
CA LEU A 764 8.61 -6.17 -20.06
C LEU A 764 8.21 -6.19 -18.59
N ASP A 765 6.96 -6.53 -18.31
CA ASP A 765 6.45 -6.61 -16.95
C ASP A 765 7.07 -7.78 -16.19
N TYR A 766 7.22 -8.92 -16.87
CA TYR A 766 7.92 -10.09 -16.35
C TYR A 766 9.40 -9.85 -16.13
N LEU A 767 10.05 -9.15 -17.05
CA LEU A 767 11.45 -8.78 -16.91
C LEU A 767 11.63 -7.84 -15.71
N ALA A 768 10.76 -6.83 -15.58
CA ALA A 768 10.74 -5.93 -14.43
C ALA A 768 10.52 -6.69 -13.12
N TRP A 769 9.53 -7.56 -13.08
CA TRP A 769 9.24 -8.40 -11.92
C TRP A 769 10.43 -9.27 -11.53
N THR A 770 10.99 -10.03 -12.47
CA THR A 770 12.15 -10.89 -12.23
C THR A 770 13.35 -10.09 -11.75
N ALA A 771 13.61 -8.93 -12.33
CA ALA A 771 14.70 -8.05 -11.90
C ALA A 771 14.48 -7.53 -10.47
N TRP A 772 13.27 -7.04 -10.15
CA TRP A 772 12.93 -6.54 -8.82
C TRP A 772 12.99 -7.63 -7.75
N VAL A 773 12.37 -8.78 -8.00
CA VAL A 773 12.38 -9.93 -7.08
C VAL A 773 13.81 -10.43 -6.87
N THR A 774 14.59 -10.59 -7.94
CA THR A 774 16.00 -10.99 -7.85
C THR A 774 16.80 -9.99 -7.01
N LEU A 775 16.64 -8.69 -7.28
CA LEU A 775 17.32 -7.64 -6.51
C LEU A 775 16.93 -7.71 -5.02
N LEU A 776 15.64 -7.73 -4.72
CA LEU A 776 15.14 -7.74 -3.34
C LEU A 776 15.59 -8.99 -2.60
N LEU A 777 15.43 -10.18 -3.18
CA LEU A 777 15.86 -11.44 -2.55
C LEU A 777 17.38 -11.51 -2.39
N LEU A 778 18.16 -10.98 -3.32
CA LEU A 778 19.61 -10.87 -3.16
C LEU A 778 19.97 -9.96 -1.98
N LEU A 779 19.32 -8.80 -1.86
CA LEU A 779 19.56 -7.85 -0.78
C LEU A 779 19.12 -8.42 0.57
N PHE A 780 17.96 -9.08 0.63
CA PHE A 780 17.49 -9.80 1.82
C PHE A 780 18.41 -10.96 2.18
N GLY A 781 18.84 -11.76 1.22
CA GLY A 781 19.76 -12.88 1.43
C GLY A 781 21.13 -12.42 1.94
N ILE A 782 21.66 -11.35 1.35
CA ILE A 782 22.87 -10.66 1.83
C ILE A 782 22.62 -10.20 3.27
N ALA A 783 21.57 -9.41 3.52
CA ALA A 783 21.18 -8.89 4.84
C ALA A 783 21.05 -9.99 5.90
N PHE A 784 20.36 -11.07 5.56
CA PHE A 784 20.15 -12.25 6.39
C PHE A 784 21.47 -12.95 6.71
N ALA A 785 22.32 -13.22 5.71
CA ALA A 785 23.61 -13.89 5.91
C ALA A 785 24.54 -13.11 6.86
N GLY A 786 24.53 -11.77 6.78
CA GLY A 786 25.29 -10.93 7.71
C GLY A 786 24.67 -10.81 9.11
N THR A 787 23.35 -10.80 9.21
CA THR A 787 22.62 -10.85 10.48
C THR A 787 22.86 -12.18 11.18
N TYR A 788 22.85 -13.29 10.43
CA TYR A 788 23.19 -14.63 10.88
C TYR A 788 24.59 -14.68 11.49
N ARG A 789 25.62 -14.21 10.77
CA ARG A 789 27.01 -14.18 11.27
C ARG A 789 27.20 -13.33 12.54
N ARG A 790 26.35 -12.35 12.81
CA ARG A 790 26.45 -11.49 14.00
C ARG A 790 25.64 -12.01 15.19
N TYR A 791 24.35 -12.27 14.98
CA TYR A 791 23.39 -12.53 16.06
C TYR A 791 23.09 -14.03 16.21
N ILE A 792 23.17 -14.81 15.14
CA ILE A 792 22.79 -16.24 15.07
C ILE A 792 24.04 -17.11 14.86
N ARG A 793 24.97 -17.05 15.82
CA ARG A 793 26.28 -17.73 15.73
C ARG A 793 26.25 -19.21 16.11
N THR A 794 25.14 -19.69 16.67
CA THR A 794 25.02 -21.06 17.18
C THR A 794 23.80 -21.75 16.58
N PRO A 795 23.85 -23.08 16.38
CA PRO A 795 22.69 -23.85 15.92
C PRO A 795 21.47 -23.67 16.84
N GLN A 796 21.68 -23.42 18.15
CA GLN A 796 20.62 -23.10 19.11
C GLN A 796 19.88 -21.80 18.76
N ARG A 797 20.59 -20.72 18.40
CA ARG A 797 19.95 -19.45 18.02
C ARG A 797 19.23 -19.55 16.67
N LEU A 798 19.78 -20.34 15.75
CA LEU A 798 19.11 -20.63 14.48
C LEU A 798 17.82 -21.42 14.73
N PHE A 799 17.88 -22.42 15.61
CA PHE A 799 16.70 -23.18 16.02
C PHE A 799 15.64 -22.27 16.65
N ILE A 800 16.01 -21.35 17.56
CA ILE A 800 15.08 -20.35 18.13
C ILE A 800 14.45 -19.48 17.04
N LEU A 801 15.22 -18.99 16.06
CA LEU A 801 14.66 -18.21 14.95
C LEU A 801 13.65 -19.03 14.13
N LEU A 802 13.98 -20.28 13.81
CA LEU A 802 13.08 -21.17 13.07
C LEU A 802 11.79 -21.45 13.87
N LEU A 803 11.89 -21.63 15.19
CA LEU A 803 10.72 -21.76 16.07
C LEU A 803 9.81 -20.53 16.02
N LEU A 804 10.37 -19.32 15.95
CA LEU A 804 9.60 -18.08 15.83
C LEU A 804 8.87 -17.96 14.49
N LEU A 805 9.29 -18.70 13.46
CA LEU A 805 8.68 -18.73 12.13
C LEU A 805 7.67 -19.88 11.95
N LEU A 806 7.58 -20.82 12.89
CA LEU A 806 6.60 -21.91 12.82
C LEU A 806 5.15 -21.42 12.73
N PRO A 807 4.71 -20.38 13.47
CA PRO A 807 3.34 -19.90 13.37
C PRO A 807 2.96 -19.37 11.98
N VAL A 808 3.92 -19.10 11.08
CA VAL A 808 3.65 -18.71 9.68
C VAL A 808 2.84 -19.79 8.95
N GLY A 809 3.08 -21.07 9.24
CA GLY A 809 2.37 -22.19 8.61
C GLY A 809 0.91 -22.34 9.04
N LEU A 810 0.43 -21.46 9.91
CA LEU A 810 -0.99 -21.37 10.27
C LEU A 810 -1.71 -20.27 9.48
N ILE A 811 -0.97 -19.37 8.81
CA ILE A 811 -1.55 -18.23 8.09
C ILE A 811 -2.29 -18.76 6.85
N GLY A 812 -3.55 -18.34 6.67
CA GLY A 812 -4.37 -18.77 5.53
C GLY A 812 -5.08 -20.11 5.73
N THR A 813 -4.90 -20.78 6.86
CA THR A 813 -5.65 -22.02 7.16
C THR A 813 -7.09 -21.67 7.55
N HIS A 814 -8.05 -22.52 7.17
CA HIS A 814 -9.50 -22.30 7.36
C HIS A 814 -10.18 -23.33 8.28
N SER A 815 -9.49 -24.41 8.64
CA SER A 815 -9.98 -25.41 9.61
C SER A 815 -8.86 -25.97 10.49
N ALA A 816 -9.21 -26.55 11.65
CA ALA A 816 -8.23 -27.15 12.56
C ALA A 816 -7.46 -28.33 11.94
N THR A 817 -8.13 -29.13 11.10
CA THR A 817 -7.55 -30.25 10.36
C THR A 817 -6.59 -29.76 9.29
N GLU A 818 -6.96 -28.71 8.56
CA GLU A 818 -6.10 -28.06 7.59
C GLU A 818 -4.90 -27.42 8.28
N ALA A 819 -5.11 -26.69 9.37
CA ALA A 819 -4.05 -26.09 10.15
C ALA A 819 -3.04 -27.11 10.67
N LEU A 820 -3.47 -28.29 11.12
CA LEU A 820 -2.53 -29.36 11.52
C LEU A 820 -1.72 -29.90 10.34
N ARG A 821 -2.37 -30.14 9.20
CA ARG A 821 -1.73 -30.62 7.97
C ARG A 821 -0.73 -29.58 7.45
N GLU A 822 -1.18 -28.35 7.24
CA GLU A 822 -0.37 -27.25 6.74
C GLU A 822 0.73 -26.85 7.69
N PHE A 823 0.48 -26.85 9.01
CA PHE A 823 1.54 -26.62 9.99
C PHE A 823 2.60 -27.71 9.92
N ALA A 824 2.22 -28.98 9.77
CA ALA A 824 3.17 -30.08 9.63
C ALA A 824 3.99 -29.97 8.34
N GLU A 825 3.32 -29.69 7.22
CA GLU A 825 3.94 -29.47 5.90
C GLU A 825 4.87 -28.26 5.91
N TRP A 826 4.41 -27.13 6.47
CA TRP A 826 5.20 -25.92 6.66
C TRP A 826 6.39 -26.17 7.57
N THR A 827 6.21 -26.87 8.68
CA THR A 827 7.30 -27.18 9.62
C THR A 827 8.37 -28.00 8.91
N ALA A 828 7.97 -29.09 8.25
CA ALA A 828 8.89 -29.92 7.48
C ALA A 828 9.58 -29.09 6.37
N GLY A 829 8.79 -28.34 5.60
CA GLY A 829 9.26 -27.48 4.52
C GLY A 829 10.22 -26.39 4.99
N LEU A 830 9.98 -25.76 6.15
CA LEU A 830 10.81 -24.73 6.75
C LEU A 830 12.18 -25.31 7.14
N PHE A 831 12.21 -26.45 7.83
CA PHE A 831 13.47 -27.09 8.22
C PHE A 831 14.24 -27.62 7.01
N ILE A 832 13.57 -28.23 6.04
CA ILE A 832 14.18 -28.69 4.79
C ILE A 832 14.75 -27.51 4.00
N THR A 833 13.97 -26.44 3.82
CA THR A 833 14.39 -25.22 3.12
C THR A 833 15.56 -24.55 3.83
N ALA A 834 15.51 -24.43 5.16
CA ALA A 834 16.61 -23.86 5.95
C ALA A 834 17.90 -24.68 5.83
N ALA A 835 17.80 -26.02 5.87
CA ALA A 835 18.94 -26.92 5.67
C ALA A 835 19.50 -26.82 4.25
N LEU A 836 18.63 -26.76 3.23
CA LEU A 836 19.00 -26.61 1.84
C LEU A 836 19.67 -25.25 1.58
N LEU A 837 19.10 -24.15 2.08
CA LEU A 837 19.69 -22.81 1.97
C LEU A 837 21.02 -22.71 2.71
N TYR A 838 21.16 -23.36 3.86
CA TYR A 838 22.44 -23.45 4.58
C TYR A 838 23.48 -24.23 3.75
N TRP A 839 23.10 -25.38 3.18
CA TRP A 839 23.99 -26.18 2.34
C TRP A 839 24.38 -25.44 1.06
N LEU A 840 23.42 -24.85 0.35
CA LEU A 840 23.63 -24.02 -0.84
C LEU A 840 24.54 -22.83 -0.50
N GLY A 841 24.23 -22.07 0.54
CA GLY A 841 25.03 -20.93 0.99
C GLY A 841 26.47 -21.31 1.35
N ARG A 842 26.68 -22.43 2.06
CA ARG A 842 27.99 -22.86 2.54
C ARG A 842 28.87 -23.52 1.47
N PHE A 843 28.27 -24.30 0.57
CA PHE A 843 29.02 -25.18 -0.33
C PHE A 843 28.90 -24.82 -1.81
N VAL A 844 27.82 -24.14 -2.24
CA VAL A 844 27.53 -23.85 -3.64
C VAL A 844 27.68 -22.35 -3.93
N LEU A 845 26.84 -21.54 -3.29
CA LEU A 845 26.70 -20.10 -3.53
C LEU A 845 27.85 -19.30 -2.90
N ARG A 846 28.33 -19.69 -1.71
CA ARG A 846 29.51 -19.14 -1.00
C ARG A 846 29.60 -17.60 -1.16
N HIS A 847 30.75 -17.11 -1.60
CA HIS A 847 31.03 -15.71 -1.91
C HIS A 847 30.76 -15.35 -3.38
N ASN A 848 30.06 -16.21 -4.13
CA ASN A 848 29.80 -16.07 -5.56
C ASN A 848 28.44 -15.41 -5.80
N LEU A 849 28.40 -14.08 -5.81
CA LEU A 849 27.19 -13.30 -6.06
C LEU A 849 26.51 -13.61 -7.40
N TYR A 850 27.27 -14.05 -8.43
CA TYR A 850 26.69 -14.46 -9.71
C TYR A 850 25.81 -15.71 -9.56
N ALA A 851 26.25 -16.68 -8.74
CA ALA A 851 25.48 -17.91 -8.51
C ALA A 851 24.17 -17.60 -7.78
N TRP A 852 24.19 -16.68 -6.82
CA TRP A 852 22.97 -16.21 -6.15
C TRP A 852 22.01 -15.54 -7.15
N ALA A 853 22.52 -14.61 -7.98
CA ALA A 853 21.68 -13.86 -8.91
C ALA A 853 21.09 -14.75 -10.02
N LEU A 854 21.91 -15.59 -10.66
CA LEU A 854 21.48 -16.49 -11.72
C LEU A 854 20.59 -17.62 -11.19
N GLY A 855 20.85 -18.10 -9.97
CA GLY A 855 20.02 -19.10 -9.30
C GLY A 855 18.61 -18.63 -8.95
N LEU A 856 18.37 -17.32 -8.94
CA LEU A 856 17.04 -16.72 -8.77
C LEU A 856 16.43 -16.31 -10.11
N ALA A 857 17.20 -15.61 -10.96
CA ALA A 857 16.68 -15.02 -12.18
C ALA A 857 16.38 -16.05 -13.28
N LEU A 858 17.27 -17.04 -13.50
CA LEU A 858 17.09 -18.00 -14.60
C LEU A 858 15.88 -18.92 -14.41
N PRO A 859 15.60 -19.46 -13.21
CA PRO A 859 14.37 -20.22 -12.99
C PRO A 859 13.10 -19.43 -13.31
N MET A 860 13.04 -18.18 -12.86
CA MET A 860 11.89 -17.31 -13.10
C MET A 860 11.72 -17.01 -14.60
N LEU A 861 12.81 -16.65 -15.30
CA LEU A 861 12.76 -16.40 -16.73
C LEU A 861 12.32 -17.64 -17.52
N LEU A 862 12.83 -18.81 -17.15
CA LEU A 862 12.47 -20.06 -17.81
C LEU A 862 10.98 -20.36 -17.63
N SER A 863 10.50 -20.35 -16.39
CA SER A 863 9.11 -20.66 -16.09
C SER A 863 8.14 -19.72 -16.81
N ILE A 864 8.36 -18.41 -16.74
CA ILE A 864 7.50 -17.43 -17.42
C ILE A 864 7.52 -17.67 -18.94
N SER A 865 8.70 -17.94 -19.50
CA SER A 865 8.81 -18.22 -20.94
C SER A 865 7.99 -19.43 -21.36
N VAL A 866 7.91 -20.44 -20.51
CA VAL A 866 7.23 -21.71 -20.79
C VAL A 866 5.74 -21.54 -20.80
N GLN A 867 5.21 -20.84 -19.80
CA GLN A 867 3.79 -20.49 -19.77
C GLN A 867 3.37 -19.72 -21.03
N LEU A 868 4.18 -18.73 -21.42
CA LEU A 868 3.94 -17.96 -22.64
C LEU A 868 4.03 -18.82 -23.92
N LEU A 869 4.91 -19.82 -23.96
CA LEU A 869 4.99 -20.77 -25.07
C LEU A 869 3.81 -21.76 -25.11
N GLN A 870 3.22 -22.07 -23.95
CA GLN A 870 2.07 -22.95 -23.83
C GLN A 870 0.77 -22.27 -24.28
N ALA A 871 0.66 -20.95 -24.17
CA ALA A 871 -0.49 -20.18 -24.66
C ALA A 871 -0.74 -20.46 -26.15
N PRO A 872 -1.97 -20.75 -26.61
CA PRO A 872 -2.22 -21.06 -28.02
C PRO A 872 -1.97 -19.90 -28.99
N ASP A 873 -2.32 -18.68 -28.58
CA ASP A 873 -2.19 -17.47 -29.39
C ASP A 873 -0.73 -17.06 -29.68
N VAL A 874 -0.52 -16.55 -30.89
CA VAL A 874 0.82 -16.20 -31.41
C VAL A 874 1.38 -14.97 -30.71
N PHE A 875 0.54 -14.01 -30.31
CA PHE A 875 1.01 -12.81 -29.61
C PHE A 875 1.63 -13.17 -28.26
N TRP A 876 1.00 -14.06 -27.48
CA TRP A 876 1.54 -14.54 -26.21
C TRP A 876 2.83 -15.36 -26.39
N LYS A 877 2.88 -16.29 -27.35
CA LYS A 877 4.11 -17.04 -27.69
C LYS A 877 5.27 -16.11 -28.06
N ALA A 878 4.99 -15.05 -28.82
CA ALA A 878 6.01 -14.09 -29.22
C ALA A 878 6.63 -13.35 -28.01
N GLN A 879 5.88 -13.18 -26.91
CA GLN A 879 6.39 -12.58 -25.67
C GLN A 879 7.45 -13.46 -24.97
N ALA A 880 7.49 -14.77 -25.25
CA ALA A 880 8.50 -15.67 -24.69
C ALA A 880 9.89 -15.44 -25.32
N ILE A 881 9.96 -14.99 -26.58
CA ILE A 881 11.22 -14.90 -27.35
C ILE A 881 12.26 -14.00 -26.65
N PRO A 882 11.94 -12.76 -26.23
CA PRO A 882 12.90 -11.92 -25.52
C PRO A 882 13.35 -12.51 -24.17
N LEU A 883 12.45 -13.20 -23.46
CA LEU A 883 12.77 -13.82 -22.16
C LEU A 883 13.69 -15.04 -22.33
N LEU A 884 13.45 -15.86 -23.36
CA LEU A 884 14.34 -16.98 -23.72
C LEU A 884 15.70 -16.49 -24.20
N ALA A 885 15.75 -15.40 -24.97
CA ALA A 885 17.01 -14.78 -25.36
C ALA A 885 17.81 -14.31 -24.12
N LEU A 886 17.15 -13.72 -23.12
CA LEU A 886 17.78 -13.35 -21.85
C LEU A 886 18.22 -14.58 -21.04
N TYR A 887 17.42 -15.65 -21.01
CA TYR A 887 17.74 -16.92 -20.36
C TYR A 887 18.95 -17.62 -20.98
N ALA A 888 19.10 -17.56 -22.30
CA ALA A 888 20.26 -18.13 -23.02
C ALA A 888 21.52 -17.25 -22.95
N SER A 889 21.36 -15.96 -22.63
CA SER A 889 22.44 -14.97 -22.72
C SER A 889 23.68 -15.31 -21.85
N PRO A 890 23.58 -15.85 -20.62
CA PRO A 890 24.76 -16.23 -19.84
C PRO A 890 25.59 -17.34 -20.50
N ALA A 891 24.93 -18.37 -21.04
CA ALA A 891 25.61 -19.46 -21.77
C ALA A 891 26.31 -18.95 -23.03
N LEU A 892 25.63 -18.13 -23.83
CA LEU A 892 26.20 -17.56 -25.06
C LEU A 892 27.41 -16.68 -24.76
N TRP A 893 27.34 -15.86 -23.70
CA TRP A 893 28.46 -15.03 -23.26
C TRP A 893 29.65 -15.89 -22.83
N TRP A 894 29.42 -16.98 -22.10
CA TRP A 894 30.46 -17.91 -21.68
C TRP A 894 31.16 -18.57 -22.87
N LEU A 895 30.38 -19.08 -23.84
CA LEU A 895 30.91 -19.68 -25.07
C LEU A 895 31.70 -18.69 -25.92
N TRP A 896 31.22 -17.44 -26.03
CA TRP A 896 31.94 -16.38 -26.74
C TRP A 896 33.28 -16.04 -26.06
N ARG A 897 33.28 -15.93 -24.72
CA ARG A 897 34.50 -15.63 -23.96
C ARG A 897 35.57 -16.72 -24.10
N GLN A 898 35.18 -17.99 -24.18
CA GLN A 898 36.12 -19.10 -24.44
C GLN A 898 36.75 -19.09 -25.83
N ARG A 899 36.12 -18.43 -26.82
CA ARG A 899 36.66 -18.29 -28.18
C ARG A 899 37.54 -17.06 -28.36
N SER A 900 37.43 -16.09 -27.46
CA SER A 900 38.03 -14.75 -27.58
C SER A 900 39.29 -14.56 -26.73
N GLY A 901 39.66 -15.54 -25.91
CA GLY A 901 40.89 -15.61 -25.13
C GLY A 901 41.53 -16.96 -25.32
#